data_AF-A0A426GCQ4-F1
#
_entry.id   AF-A0A426GCQ4-F1
#
_cell.length_a   1.000
_cell.length_b   1.000
_cell.length_c   1.000
_cell.angle_alpha   90.00
_cell.angle_beta   90.00
_cell.angle_gamma   90.00
#
_symmetry.space_group_name_H-M   'P 1'
#
loop_
_entity.id
_entity.type
_entity.pdbx_description
1 polymer ?
#
loop_
_entity_poly.entity_id
_entity_poly.type
_entity_poly.pdbx_seq_one_letter_code
_entity_poly.pdbx_strand_id
1 'polypeptide(L)'
;MFPKFDRHTLLFSANSFAAAMLALYIGFALGLPRPYWAMTTAYIVSQPLAGAVRSKALYRVLGTVLGAAAAVALVPNLVNAPVLLCLALALWVGGCLTISLLDRTPRSYLLMLSGYTAAIIGFPSVNQPGAIFDVAVSRVIEIGLGILCATLIHSLVFPRPVGTVLKQRLSTWLGEADRWALDVLHGEDGEAIARDRRHLAAAASEIQMLAVHLPFDTSRLRETTGVVRALHERMLVLIPLLSGLADRMEALREVRDDRVRAALNAVTAWIEAGSPRDRGLDLIERLDKLAAHRRGSAWSALLIESLLARLSATVRALAEGHALMARFDDPDAPLSPGLEASTRAKGQRAMHADLPLALLSGGAAAIAILLSCATWILAGWGDGAAAPVMAAVFCCFFAAMDDPVPAIKSFGVYTLLSLPLSAIYMFAILPAIDGFPLLVLTMAPPLLFLGLYIPDPRRAGAALAVLMGFSNALALQETFSADFASFLNGNLGQFVGLLFAIIVTAGLRSMGVDASARRLLVRTWKSLARLARARQAPEAAAFAAILVDRLGILTPKLAEAGARHDFVGVDALRDLRVGMNLVAVQAARPDLPPEGKDRLDAALDGVGDHFAALAAGAARKPSDELLARIDAALRGLSIASAASAVQGVSGLVGLRRNLFPEAPAFVPEIAR
;
A
#
# COMPACT_ATOMS: atom_id res chain seq x y z
N MET A 1 13.51 11.93 21.54
CA MET A 1 13.13 13.05 20.65
C MET A 1 11.62 13.26 20.78
N PHE A 2 11.21 14.38 21.37
CA PHE A 2 9.83 14.73 21.75
C PHE A 2 8.84 14.68 20.56
N PRO A 3 7.52 14.52 20.80
CA PRO A 3 6.52 14.53 19.74
C PRO A 3 6.46 15.93 19.12
N LYS A 4 6.14 16.02 17.83
CA LYS A 4 5.88 17.32 17.20
C LYS A 4 4.59 17.89 17.81
N PHE A 5 4.72 18.94 18.61
CA PHE A 5 3.60 19.69 19.18
C PHE A 5 2.92 20.54 18.10
N ASP A 6 2.31 19.88 17.13
CA ASP A 6 1.42 20.51 16.17
C ASP A 6 0.01 20.57 16.78
N ARG A 7 -0.73 21.65 16.51
CA ARG A 7 -2.15 21.82 16.86
C ARG A 7 -2.95 20.59 16.44
N HIS A 8 -2.56 19.99 15.32
CA HIS A 8 -3.20 18.82 14.77
C HIS A 8 -3.09 17.56 15.62
N THR A 9 -1.90 17.29 16.14
CA THR A 9 -1.60 16.14 16.99
C THR A 9 -2.26 16.29 18.36
N LEU A 10 -2.26 17.51 18.90
CA LEU A 10 -2.93 17.85 20.15
C LEU A 10 -4.45 17.63 20.06
N LEU A 11 -5.08 18.14 19.00
CA LEU A 11 -6.52 17.95 18.76
C LEU A 11 -6.87 16.45 18.61
N PHE A 12 -6.07 15.68 17.87
CA PHE A 12 -6.30 14.25 17.73
C PHE A 12 -6.24 13.53 19.08
N SER A 13 -5.22 13.82 19.90
CA SER A 13 -5.05 13.20 21.21
C SER A 13 -6.20 13.56 22.16
N ALA A 14 -6.56 14.84 22.22
CA ALA A 14 -7.68 15.33 23.04
C ALA A 14 -9.02 14.70 22.63
N ASN A 15 -9.30 14.62 21.33
CA ASN A 15 -10.53 13.99 20.82
C ASN A 15 -10.57 12.49 21.11
N SER A 16 -9.43 11.79 20.95
CA SER A 16 -9.35 10.35 21.26
C SER A 16 -9.55 10.09 22.75
N PHE A 17 -8.96 10.93 23.60
CA PHE A 17 -9.16 10.86 25.05
C PHE A 17 -10.61 11.13 25.45
N ALA A 18 -11.22 12.20 24.93
CA ALA A 18 -12.61 12.53 25.19
C ALA A 18 -13.56 11.40 24.75
N ALA A 19 -13.33 10.81 23.58
CA ALA A 19 -14.10 9.66 23.11
C ALA A 19 -13.95 8.43 24.01
N ALA A 20 -12.74 8.14 24.47
CA ALA A 20 -12.45 7.00 25.33
C ALA A 20 -13.07 7.15 26.72
N MET A 21 -12.99 8.35 27.31
CA MET A 21 -13.62 8.65 28.60
C MET A 21 -15.15 8.67 28.48
N LEU A 22 -15.70 9.19 27.39
CA LEU A 22 -17.14 9.15 27.13
C LEU A 22 -17.64 7.70 27.01
N ALA A 23 -16.92 6.85 26.28
CA ALA A 23 -17.24 5.42 26.17
C ALA A 23 -17.16 4.71 27.52
N LEU A 24 -16.15 5.03 28.34
CA LEU A 24 -15.99 4.47 29.67
C LEU A 24 -17.12 4.91 30.61
N TYR A 25 -17.49 6.20 30.59
CA TYR A 25 -18.59 6.75 31.38
C TYR A 25 -19.92 6.06 31.06
N ILE A 26 -20.28 6.00 29.77
CA ILE A 26 -21.51 5.35 29.33
C ILE A 26 -21.46 3.86 29.65
N GLY A 27 -20.29 3.22 29.50
CA GLY A 27 -20.11 1.80 29.84
C GLY A 27 -20.39 1.50 31.31
N PHE A 28 -19.88 2.33 32.22
CA PHE A 28 -20.21 2.23 33.65
C PHE A 28 -21.69 2.55 33.92
N ALA A 29 -22.24 3.59 33.30
CA ALA A 29 -23.64 3.98 33.50
C ALA A 29 -24.64 2.90 33.03
N LEU A 30 -24.28 2.11 32.02
CA LEU A 30 -25.07 0.98 31.52
C LEU A 30 -24.83 -0.32 32.29
N GLY A 31 -23.91 -0.35 33.26
CA GLY A 31 -23.53 -1.58 33.97
C GLY A 31 -22.89 -2.62 33.06
N LEU A 32 -22.08 -2.20 32.07
CA LEU A 32 -21.37 -3.15 31.22
C LEU A 32 -20.29 -3.89 32.03
N PRO A 33 -20.09 -5.20 31.81
CA PRO A 33 -19.17 -5.99 32.62
C PRO A 33 -17.71 -5.59 32.42
N ARG A 34 -17.30 -5.18 31.19
CA ARG A 34 -15.90 -4.86 30.86
C ARG A 34 -15.79 -3.55 30.05
N PRO A 35 -16.10 -2.40 30.64
CA PRO A 35 -16.16 -1.12 29.93
C PRO A 35 -14.79 -0.63 29.43
N TYR A 36 -13.68 -1.17 29.95
CA TYR A 36 -12.34 -0.90 29.42
C TYR A 36 -12.20 -1.26 27.93
N TRP A 37 -13.00 -2.19 27.40
CA TRP A 37 -12.98 -2.53 25.99
C TRP A 37 -13.62 -1.47 25.10
N ALA A 38 -14.64 -0.77 25.61
CA ALA A 38 -15.23 0.38 24.93
C ALA A 38 -14.19 1.51 24.84
N MET A 39 -13.50 1.80 25.95
CA MET A 39 -12.41 2.78 26.03
C MET A 39 -11.27 2.43 25.05
N THR A 40 -10.76 1.20 25.10
CA THR A 40 -9.66 0.73 24.25
C THR A 40 -10.07 0.76 22.77
N THR A 41 -11.31 0.37 22.46
CA THR A 41 -11.85 0.41 21.10
C THR A 41 -11.94 1.82 20.55
N ALA A 42 -12.37 2.79 21.35
CA ALA A 42 -12.45 4.18 20.93
C ALA A 42 -11.09 4.67 20.41
N TYR A 43 -10.01 4.42 21.16
CA TYR A 43 -8.65 4.75 20.73
C TYR A 43 -8.17 3.97 19.49
N ILE A 44 -8.45 2.66 19.39
CA ILE A 44 -7.99 1.87 18.23
C ILE A 44 -8.68 2.35 16.93
N VAL A 45 -9.93 2.79 17.03
CA VAL A 45 -10.73 3.21 15.88
C VAL A 45 -10.50 4.69 15.53
N SER A 46 -10.06 5.51 16.49
CA SER A 46 -9.62 6.88 16.23
C SER A 46 -8.53 6.92 15.15
N GLN A 47 -8.76 7.75 14.14
CA GLN A 47 -7.87 8.01 13.02
C GLN A 47 -7.83 9.52 12.77
N PRO A 48 -6.73 10.06 12.25
CA PRO A 48 -6.65 11.49 11.90
C PRO A 48 -7.69 11.93 10.85
N LEU A 49 -8.17 10.98 10.05
CA LEU A 49 -9.09 11.19 8.93
C LEU A 49 -10.47 10.60 9.27
N ALA A 50 -11.53 11.40 9.19
CA ALA A 50 -12.88 10.98 9.57
C ALA A 50 -13.42 9.82 8.71
N GLY A 51 -13.12 9.80 7.39
CA GLY A 51 -13.49 8.70 6.50
C GLY A 51 -12.80 7.37 6.87
N ALA A 52 -11.55 7.45 7.35
CA ALA A 52 -10.82 6.27 7.84
C ALA A 52 -11.45 5.72 9.12
N VAL A 53 -11.84 6.58 10.08
CA VAL A 53 -12.59 6.19 11.29
C VAL A 53 -13.83 5.40 10.92
N ARG A 54 -14.65 5.89 9.98
CA ARG A 54 -15.92 5.25 9.59
C ARG A 54 -15.73 3.91 8.88
N SER A 55 -14.79 3.84 7.94
CA SER A 55 -14.47 2.57 7.27
C SER A 55 -14.02 1.51 8.27
N LYS A 56 -13.14 1.89 9.21
CA LYS A 56 -12.60 1.00 10.24
C LYS A 56 -13.68 0.61 11.26
N ALA A 57 -14.55 1.55 11.63
CA ALA A 57 -15.71 1.33 12.49
C ALA A 57 -16.68 0.29 11.92
N LEU A 58 -17.10 0.44 10.66
CA LEU A 58 -18.05 -0.48 10.01
C LEU A 58 -17.51 -1.92 9.99
N TYR A 59 -16.29 -2.10 9.49
CA TYR A 59 -15.67 -3.42 9.45
C TYR A 59 -15.35 -3.96 10.85
N ARG A 60 -15.16 -3.08 11.83
CA ARG A 60 -15.00 -3.51 13.22
C ARG A 60 -16.28 -4.11 13.79
N VAL A 61 -17.41 -3.44 13.63
CA VAL A 61 -18.71 -3.97 14.09
C VAL A 61 -19.00 -5.32 13.44
N LEU A 62 -18.91 -5.39 12.11
CA LEU A 62 -19.21 -6.61 11.36
C LEU A 62 -18.27 -7.77 11.73
N GLY A 63 -16.97 -7.50 11.86
CA GLY A 63 -16.00 -8.52 12.24
C GLY A 63 -16.23 -9.01 13.67
N THR A 64 -16.56 -8.12 14.60
CA THR A 64 -16.88 -8.51 15.98
C THR A 64 -18.14 -9.37 16.05
N VAL A 65 -19.21 -9.00 15.33
CA VAL A 65 -20.44 -9.81 15.26
C VAL A 65 -20.17 -11.20 14.68
N LEU A 66 -19.38 -11.27 13.60
CA LEU A 66 -19.05 -12.55 12.96
C LEU A 66 -18.20 -13.45 13.88
N GLY A 67 -17.20 -12.87 14.55
CA GLY A 67 -16.37 -13.61 15.52
C GLY A 67 -17.14 -14.04 16.76
N ALA A 68 -18.06 -13.20 17.25
CA ALA A 68 -18.96 -13.52 18.34
C ALA A 68 -19.90 -14.67 17.99
N ALA A 69 -20.52 -14.62 16.80
CA ALA A 69 -21.37 -15.70 16.31
C ALA A 69 -20.60 -17.03 16.19
N ALA A 70 -19.37 -17.00 15.69
CA ALA A 70 -18.51 -18.18 15.61
C ALA A 70 -18.16 -18.74 16.99
N ALA A 71 -17.82 -17.89 17.97
CA ALA A 71 -17.55 -18.35 19.33
C ALA A 71 -18.78 -19.01 19.98
N VAL A 72 -19.96 -18.39 19.86
CA VAL A 72 -21.24 -18.93 20.35
C VAL A 72 -21.61 -20.24 19.65
N ALA A 73 -21.29 -20.40 18.37
CA ALA A 73 -21.53 -21.64 17.64
C ALA A 73 -20.53 -22.75 18.00
N LEU A 74 -19.27 -22.43 18.26
CA LEU A 74 -18.22 -23.44 18.47
C LEU A 74 -18.11 -23.90 19.91
N VAL A 75 -18.10 -22.97 20.89
CA VAL A 75 -17.75 -23.32 22.29
C VAL A 75 -18.79 -24.24 22.93
N PRO A 76 -20.11 -23.93 22.98
CA PRO A 76 -21.08 -24.82 23.65
C PRO A 76 -21.13 -26.22 23.03
N ASN A 77 -20.94 -26.33 21.72
CA ASN A 77 -21.01 -27.59 20.99
C ASN A 77 -19.74 -28.45 21.14
N LEU A 78 -18.57 -27.84 21.38
CA LEU A 78 -17.28 -28.55 21.39
C LEU A 78 -16.54 -28.50 22.74
N VAL A 79 -17.06 -27.80 23.75
CA VAL A 79 -16.40 -27.66 25.07
C VAL A 79 -16.12 -29.00 25.74
N ASN A 80 -16.98 -30.00 25.52
CA ASN A 80 -16.79 -31.37 26.04
C ASN A 80 -15.63 -32.12 25.38
N ALA A 81 -15.08 -31.61 24.27
CA ALA A 81 -13.91 -32.14 23.58
C ALA A 81 -12.85 -31.03 23.42
N PRO A 82 -12.07 -30.70 24.47
CA PRO A 82 -11.18 -29.53 24.49
C PRO A 82 -10.18 -29.47 23.33
N VAL A 83 -9.62 -30.61 22.92
CA VAL A 83 -8.70 -30.70 21.77
C VAL A 83 -9.40 -30.32 20.46
N LEU A 84 -10.64 -30.78 20.27
CA LEU A 84 -11.43 -30.47 19.07
C LEU A 84 -11.87 -29.00 19.06
N LEU A 85 -12.25 -28.44 20.22
CA LEU A 85 -12.54 -27.01 20.34
C LEU A 85 -11.32 -26.14 20.00
N CYS A 86 -10.15 -26.48 20.53
CA CYS A 86 -8.90 -25.77 20.22
C CYS A 86 -8.58 -25.82 18.72
N LEU A 87 -8.75 -26.99 18.09
CA LEU A 87 -8.57 -27.15 16.64
C LEU A 87 -9.58 -26.32 15.85
N ALA A 88 -10.86 -26.35 16.21
CA ALA A 88 -11.90 -25.60 15.52
C ALA A 88 -11.66 -24.08 15.59
N LEU A 89 -11.32 -23.55 16.77
CA LEU A 89 -10.97 -22.13 16.93
C LEU A 89 -9.69 -21.77 16.17
N ALA A 90 -8.65 -22.61 16.21
CA ALA A 90 -7.41 -22.39 15.48
C ALA A 90 -7.63 -22.36 13.96
N LEU A 91 -8.44 -23.29 13.43
CA LEU A 91 -8.81 -23.33 12.01
C LEU A 91 -9.68 -22.13 11.60
N TRP A 92 -10.62 -21.72 12.45
CA TRP A 92 -11.41 -20.51 12.22
C TRP A 92 -10.52 -19.27 12.11
N VAL A 93 -9.62 -19.07 13.08
CA VAL A 93 -8.69 -17.93 13.09
C VAL A 93 -7.76 -17.99 11.87
N GLY A 94 -7.14 -19.14 11.60
CA GLY A 94 -6.23 -19.33 10.48
C GLY A 94 -6.91 -19.15 9.11
N GLY A 95 -8.14 -19.65 8.95
CA GLY A 95 -8.94 -19.48 7.74
C GLY A 95 -9.35 -18.03 7.53
N CYS A 96 -9.87 -17.36 8.57
CA CYS A 96 -10.19 -15.93 8.53
C CYS A 96 -8.97 -15.10 8.16
N LEU A 97 -7.80 -15.40 8.75
CA LEU A 97 -6.56 -14.70 8.46
C LEU A 97 -6.07 -14.93 7.03
N THR A 98 -6.17 -16.17 6.53
CA THR A 98 -5.81 -16.51 5.15
C THR A 98 -6.65 -15.69 4.17
N ILE A 99 -7.98 -15.69 4.33
CA ILE A 99 -8.87 -14.94 3.43
C ILE A 99 -8.64 -13.43 3.59
N SER A 100 -8.41 -12.95 4.82
CA SER A 100 -8.06 -11.55 5.09
C SER A 100 -6.81 -11.10 4.36
N LEU A 101 -5.80 -11.96 4.15
CA LEU A 101 -4.57 -11.59 3.44
C LEU A 101 -4.71 -11.66 1.91
N LEU A 102 -5.71 -12.39 1.42
CA LEU A 102 -6.07 -12.42 0.00
C LEU A 102 -6.81 -11.15 -0.42
N ASP A 103 -7.61 -10.58 0.48
CA ASP A 103 -8.27 -9.29 0.27
C ASP A 103 -7.32 -8.14 0.66
N ARG A 104 -7.01 -7.23 -0.26
CA ARG A 104 -6.20 -6.02 0.03
C ARG A 104 -7.03 -4.74 0.16
N THR A 105 -8.35 -4.87 0.16
CA THR A 105 -9.26 -3.77 0.44
C THR A 105 -9.46 -3.60 1.95
N PRO A 106 -10.06 -2.50 2.43
CA PRO A 106 -10.41 -2.31 3.84
C PRO A 106 -11.29 -3.43 4.44
N ARG A 107 -11.94 -4.25 3.59
CA ARG A 107 -12.76 -5.40 4.00
C ARG A 107 -11.95 -6.50 4.66
N SER A 108 -10.66 -6.64 4.34
CA SER A 108 -9.73 -7.56 5.02
C SER A 108 -9.81 -7.43 6.55
N TYR A 109 -9.93 -6.21 7.05
CA TYR A 109 -10.04 -5.91 8.48
C TYR A 109 -11.21 -6.64 9.16
N LEU A 110 -12.32 -6.86 8.45
CA LEU A 110 -13.50 -7.59 8.96
C LEU A 110 -13.13 -9.04 9.30
N LEU A 111 -12.48 -9.74 8.37
CA LEU A 111 -12.14 -11.16 8.55
C LEU A 111 -11.00 -11.33 9.57
N MET A 112 -9.99 -10.46 9.52
CA MET A 112 -8.95 -10.45 10.54
C MET A 112 -9.53 -10.32 11.96
N LEU A 113 -10.45 -9.35 12.14
CA LEU A 113 -11.12 -9.12 13.41
C LEU A 113 -12.03 -10.27 13.84
N SER A 114 -12.77 -10.86 12.90
CA SER A 114 -13.60 -12.04 13.16
C SER A 114 -12.80 -13.19 13.75
N GLY A 115 -11.60 -13.44 13.21
CA GLY A 115 -10.69 -14.46 13.71
C GLY A 115 -10.33 -14.23 15.17
N TYR A 116 -9.60 -13.15 15.48
CA TYR A 116 -9.12 -12.95 16.84
C TYR A 116 -10.24 -12.63 17.84
N THR A 117 -11.39 -12.07 17.41
CA THR A 117 -12.54 -11.86 18.29
C THR A 117 -13.13 -13.19 18.76
N ALA A 118 -13.22 -14.19 17.87
CA ALA A 118 -13.66 -15.53 18.25
C ALA A 118 -12.74 -16.15 19.31
N ALA A 119 -11.41 -15.91 19.21
CA ALA A 119 -10.47 -16.33 20.24
C ALA A 119 -10.67 -15.57 21.57
N ILE A 120 -10.81 -14.23 21.53
CA ILE A 120 -11.03 -13.37 22.71
C ILE A 120 -12.29 -13.76 23.50
N ILE A 121 -13.37 -14.14 22.80
CA ILE A 121 -14.62 -14.58 23.44
C ILE A 121 -14.52 -16.06 23.83
N GLY A 122 -14.01 -16.90 22.94
CA GLY A 122 -14.09 -18.35 23.08
C GLY A 122 -13.24 -18.92 24.20
N PHE A 123 -11.95 -18.60 24.24
CA PHE A 123 -11.02 -19.22 25.21
C PHE A 123 -11.33 -18.88 26.67
N PRO A 124 -11.65 -17.63 27.06
CA PRO A 124 -12.00 -17.33 28.46
C PRO A 124 -13.33 -17.94 28.90
N SER A 125 -14.23 -18.27 27.96
CA SER A 125 -15.57 -18.79 28.26
C SER A 125 -15.65 -20.32 28.37
N VAL A 126 -14.54 -21.05 28.22
CA VAL A 126 -14.56 -22.53 28.25
C VAL A 126 -14.99 -23.11 29.61
N ASN A 127 -14.73 -22.39 30.70
CA ASN A 127 -15.13 -22.82 32.05
C ASN A 127 -16.59 -22.50 32.39
N GLN A 128 -17.22 -21.61 31.62
CA GLN A 128 -18.62 -21.18 31.82
C GLN A 128 -19.35 -21.08 30.46
N PRO A 129 -19.52 -22.21 29.75
CA PRO A 129 -20.05 -22.20 28.39
C PRO A 129 -21.51 -21.68 28.33
N GLY A 130 -22.28 -21.80 29.41
CA GLY A 130 -23.65 -21.28 29.48
C GLY A 130 -23.75 -19.76 29.38
N ALA A 131 -22.72 -19.02 29.82
CA ALA A 131 -22.70 -17.55 29.80
C ALA A 131 -22.14 -16.98 28.49
N ILE A 132 -21.74 -17.82 27.52
CA ILE A 132 -21.03 -17.33 26.33
C ILE A 132 -21.88 -16.38 25.47
N PHE A 133 -23.19 -16.60 25.41
CA PHE A 133 -24.08 -15.72 24.68
C PHE A 133 -24.07 -14.31 25.28
N ASP A 134 -24.16 -14.19 26.59
CA ASP A 134 -24.13 -12.90 27.30
C ASP A 134 -22.76 -12.22 27.17
N VAL A 135 -21.67 -12.99 27.26
CA VAL A 135 -20.31 -12.48 27.02
C VAL A 135 -20.15 -11.97 25.59
N ALA A 136 -20.70 -12.68 24.60
CA ALA A 136 -20.66 -12.32 23.19
C ALA A 136 -21.49 -11.06 22.90
N VAL A 137 -22.70 -10.97 23.45
CA VAL A 137 -23.56 -9.78 23.32
C VAL A 137 -22.90 -8.57 23.99
N SER A 138 -22.42 -8.72 25.22
CA SER A 138 -21.72 -7.66 25.94
C SER A 138 -20.52 -7.15 25.15
N ARG A 139 -19.76 -8.06 24.53
CA ARG A 139 -18.63 -7.71 23.66
C ARG A 139 -19.03 -6.84 22.47
N VAL A 140 -20.12 -7.20 21.79
CA VAL A 140 -20.64 -6.45 20.65
C VAL A 140 -21.09 -5.06 21.09
N ILE A 141 -21.78 -4.96 22.24
CA ILE A 141 -22.24 -3.68 22.82
C ILE A 141 -21.04 -2.81 23.23
N GLU A 142 -20.06 -3.34 23.96
CA GLU A 142 -18.86 -2.62 24.40
C GLU A 142 -18.07 -2.07 23.21
N ILE A 143 -17.83 -2.89 22.18
CA ILE A 143 -17.12 -2.47 20.97
C ILE A 143 -17.95 -1.45 20.19
N GLY A 144 -19.26 -1.68 20.05
CA GLY A 144 -20.19 -0.75 19.40
C GLY A 144 -20.22 0.61 20.09
N LEU A 145 -20.24 0.64 21.42
CA LEU A 145 -20.24 1.85 22.23
C LEU A 145 -18.94 2.65 22.04
N GLY A 146 -17.79 1.98 22.08
CA GLY A 146 -16.49 2.62 21.81
C GLY A 146 -16.42 3.24 20.42
N ILE A 147 -16.94 2.52 19.41
CA ILE A 147 -17.04 3.01 18.03
C ILE A 147 -17.98 4.21 17.92
N LEU A 148 -19.14 4.16 18.56
CA LEU A 148 -20.13 5.23 18.55
C LEU A 148 -19.53 6.51 19.15
N CYS A 149 -18.89 6.41 20.32
CA CYS A 149 -18.25 7.55 20.98
C CYS A 149 -17.11 8.14 20.16
N ALA A 150 -16.23 7.29 19.61
CA ALA A 150 -15.14 7.74 18.73
C ALA A 150 -15.66 8.41 17.46
N THR A 151 -16.67 7.82 16.81
CA THR A 151 -17.28 8.38 15.61
C THR A 151 -17.97 9.72 15.90
N LEU A 152 -18.68 9.81 17.03
CA LEU A 152 -19.37 11.03 17.46
C LEU A 152 -18.39 12.16 17.71
N ILE A 153 -17.36 11.95 18.54
CA ILE A 153 -16.38 12.99 18.87
C ILE A 153 -15.57 13.40 17.63
N HIS A 154 -15.06 12.44 16.84
CA HIS A 154 -14.29 12.77 15.63
C HIS A 154 -15.13 13.35 14.48
N SER A 155 -16.45 13.18 14.50
CA SER A 155 -17.35 13.80 13.51
C SER A 155 -17.90 15.16 13.94
N LEU A 156 -18.16 15.37 15.24
CA LEU A 156 -18.76 16.61 15.75
C LEU A 156 -17.73 17.62 16.24
N VAL A 157 -16.65 17.18 16.89
CA VAL A 157 -15.69 18.05 17.58
C VAL A 157 -14.48 18.33 16.68
N PHE A 158 -14.68 19.02 15.55
CA PHE A 158 -13.69 19.34 14.51
C PHE A 158 -13.42 18.23 13.47
N PRO A 159 -14.40 17.90 12.61
CA PRO A 159 -14.17 16.97 11.50
C PRO A 159 -13.13 17.55 10.53
N ARG A 160 -12.10 16.77 10.21
CA ARG A 160 -11.27 17.05 9.02
C ARG A 160 -11.85 16.33 7.83
N PRO A 161 -12.36 17.05 6.81
CA PRO A 161 -12.78 16.42 5.57
C PRO A 161 -11.55 15.78 4.92
N VAL A 162 -11.60 14.48 4.62
CA VAL A 162 -10.52 13.77 3.92
C VAL A 162 -10.25 14.44 2.58
N GLY A 163 -11.29 15.02 2.00
CA GLY A 163 -11.24 15.82 0.79
C GLY A 163 -10.24 16.94 0.73
N THR A 164 -10.13 17.76 1.79
CA THR A 164 -9.23 18.92 1.74
C THR A 164 -7.78 18.46 1.74
N VAL A 165 -7.47 17.44 2.53
CA VAL A 165 -6.13 16.84 2.58
C VAL A 165 -5.81 16.14 1.25
N LEU A 166 -6.76 15.36 0.71
CA LEU A 166 -6.58 14.67 -0.56
C LEU A 166 -6.42 15.67 -1.72
N LYS A 167 -7.26 16.71 -1.77
CA LYS A 167 -7.17 17.80 -2.75
C LYS A 167 -5.79 18.44 -2.71
N GLN A 168 -5.35 18.86 -1.53
CA GLN A 168 -4.06 19.50 -1.34
C GLN A 168 -2.92 18.57 -1.77
N ARG A 169 -2.97 17.28 -1.41
CA ARG A 169 -1.97 16.29 -1.83
C ARG A 169 -1.95 16.07 -3.35
N LEU A 170 -3.12 15.94 -3.98
CA LEU A 170 -3.24 15.81 -5.43
C LEU A 170 -2.71 17.05 -6.17
N SER A 171 -3.06 18.25 -5.70
CA SER A 171 -2.58 19.50 -6.30
C SER A 171 -1.07 19.69 -6.10
N THR A 172 -0.54 19.37 -4.92
CA THR A 172 0.90 19.43 -4.65
C THR A 172 1.66 18.48 -5.56
N TRP A 173 1.17 17.24 -5.71
CA TRP A 173 1.80 16.27 -6.58
C TRP A 173 1.79 16.71 -8.05
N LEU A 174 0.68 17.24 -8.56
CA LEU A 174 0.62 17.75 -9.94
C LEU A 174 1.61 18.91 -10.14
N GLY A 175 1.69 19.84 -9.19
CA GLY A 175 2.68 20.92 -9.24
C GLY A 175 4.13 20.42 -9.16
N GLU A 176 4.40 19.35 -8.41
CA GLU A 176 5.72 18.69 -8.40
C GLU A 176 6.02 17.97 -9.73
N ALA A 177 5.01 17.38 -10.36
CA ALA A 177 5.16 16.76 -11.68
C ALA A 177 5.41 17.80 -12.78
N ASP A 178 4.75 18.96 -12.72
CA ASP A 178 5.01 20.09 -13.62
C ASP A 178 6.44 20.61 -13.44
N ARG A 179 6.89 20.79 -12.19
CA ARG A 179 8.29 21.19 -11.88
C ARG A 179 9.28 20.18 -12.42
N TRP A 180 9.09 18.90 -12.14
CA TRP A 180 10.00 17.87 -12.65
C TRP A 180 10.04 17.82 -14.18
N ALA A 181 8.90 18.04 -14.84
CA ALA A 181 8.88 18.17 -16.29
C ALA A 181 9.71 19.36 -16.77
N LEU A 182 9.63 20.52 -16.10
CA LEU A 182 10.48 21.68 -16.37
C LEU A 182 11.96 21.40 -16.12
N ASP A 183 12.32 20.78 -15.00
CA ASP A 183 13.72 20.46 -14.65
C ASP A 183 14.34 19.53 -15.70
N VAL A 184 13.57 18.54 -16.17
CA VAL A 184 13.97 17.69 -17.30
C VAL A 184 14.15 18.52 -18.57
N LEU A 185 13.22 19.41 -18.91
CA LEU A 185 13.26 20.24 -20.11
C LEU A 185 14.38 21.30 -20.09
N HIS A 186 14.80 21.76 -18.91
CA HIS A 186 15.92 22.68 -18.74
C HIS A 186 17.27 21.96 -18.71
N GLY A 187 17.28 20.63 -18.59
CA GLY A 187 18.49 19.84 -18.53
C GLY A 187 19.23 19.97 -17.19
N GLU A 188 18.47 20.04 -16.08
CA GLU A 188 19.04 20.03 -14.73
C GLU A 188 19.77 18.71 -14.40
N ASP A 189 20.58 18.74 -13.34
CA ASP A 189 21.52 17.69 -12.98
C ASP A 189 20.88 16.31 -12.77
N GLY A 190 21.56 15.24 -13.19
CA GLY A 190 21.02 13.87 -13.16
C GLY A 190 20.65 13.36 -11.76
N GLU A 191 21.30 13.88 -10.71
CA GLU A 191 20.97 13.55 -9.31
C GLU A 191 19.66 14.20 -8.83
N ALA A 192 19.35 15.41 -9.30
CA ALA A 192 18.10 16.10 -8.98
C ALA A 192 16.91 15.31 -9.57
N ILE A 193 17.01 14.98 -10.86
CA ILE A 193 16.03 14.15 -11.59
C ILE A 193 15.80 12.80 -10.88
N ALA A 194 16.87 12.17 -10.37
CA ALA A 194 16.76 10.90 -9.64
C ALA A 194 16.05 11.04 -8.27
N ARG A 195 16.19 12.20 -7.61
CA ARG A 195 15.54 12.52 -6.33
C ARG A 195 14.05 12.78 -6.52
N ASP A 196 13.67 13.62 -7.48
CA ASP A 196 12.26 13.98 -7.74
C ASP A 196 11.46 12.76 -8.17
N ARG A 197 12.07 11.89 -8.97
CA ARG A 197 11.52 10.58 -9.33
C ARG A 197 11.14 9.72 -8.13
N ARG A 198 12.01 9.64 -7.10
CA ARG A 198 11.71 8.87 -5.88
C ARG A 198 10.60 9.53 -5.06
N HIS A 199 10.60 10.85 -5.00
CA HIS A 199 9.59 11.63 -4.29
C HIS A 199 8.20 11.40 -4.88
N LEU A 200 8.06 11.54 -6.20
CA LEU A 200 6.78 11.39 -6.90
C LEU A 200 6.21 9.97 -6.82
N ALA A 201 7.07 8.95 -6.89
CA ALA A 201 6.65 7.56 -6.71
C ALA A 201 6.12 7.27 -5.29
N ALA A 202 6.80 7.81 -4.27
CA ALA A 202 6.35 7.70 -2.88
C ALA A 202 5.02 8.43 -2.66
N ALA A 203 4.89 9.65 -3.17
CA ALA A 203 3.67 10.45 -3.04
C ALA A 203 2.48 9.85 -3.79
N ALA A 204 2.68 9.25 -4.97
CA ALA A 204 1.64 8.50 -5.67
C ALA A 204 1.11 7.32 -4.83
N SER A 205 2.01 6.62 -4.13
CA SER A 205 1.64 5.51 -3.25
C SER A 205 0.87 5.98 -1.99
N GLU A 206 1.26 7.12 -1.41
CA GLU A 206 0.53 7.75 -0.29
C GLU A 206 -0.91 8.14 -0.71
N ILE A 207 -1.08 8.72 -1.90
CA ILE A 207 -2.39 9.09 -2.44
C ILE A 207 -3.30 7.87 -2.62
N GLN A 208 -2.75 6.74 -3.08
CA GLN A 208 -3.52 5.49 -3.18
C GLN A 208 -4.03 5.01 -1.81
N MET A 209 -3.20 5.10 -0.77
CA MET A 209 -3.60 4.75 0.60
C MET A 209 -4.75 5.63 1.11
N LEU A 210 -4.74 6.92 0.78
CA LEU A 210 -5.82 7.84 1.13
C LEU A 210 -7.10 7.58 0.31
N ALA A 211 -6.96 7.34 -0.98
CA ALA A 211 -8.08 7.15 -1.91
C ALA A 211 -8.95 5.93 -1.56
N VAL A 212 -8.37 4.89 -0.96
CA VAL A 212 -9.08 3.68 -0.50
C VAL A 212 -10.17 4.01 0.53
N HIS A 213 -10.03 5.09 1.30
CA HIS A 213 -11.02 5.50 2.30
C HIS A 213 -12.09 6.46 1.76
N LEU A 214 -11.94 6.96 0.53
CA LEU A 214 -12.83 7.95 -0.07
C LEU A 214 -14.30 7.48 -0.20
N PRO A 215 -14.60 6.20 -0.52
CA PRO A 215 -15.99 5.72 -0.59
C PRO A 215 -16.76 5.81 0.74
N PHE A 216 -16.05 5.97 1.87
CA PHE A 216 -16.63 6.04 3.22
C PHE A 216 -16.74 7.48 3.74
N ASP A 217 -16.38 8.47 2.93
CA ASP A 217 -16.60 9.88 3.25
C ASP A 217 -18.09 10.24 3.03
N THR A 218 -18.61 11.17 3.84
CA THR A 218 -19.98 11.71 3.70
C THR A 218 -20.06 12.95 2.82
N SER A 219 -18.91 13.49 2.42
CA SER A 219 -18.85 14.62 1.50
C SER A 219 -19.16 14.20 0.05
N ARG A 220 -19.39 15.19 -0.82
CA ARG A 220 -19.61 15.02 -2.28
C ARG A 220 -18.49 14.22 -2.97
N LEU A 221 -17.36 14.04 -2.29
CA LEU A 221 -16.18 13.38 -2.81
C LEU A 221 -16.30 11.86 -2.96
N ARG A 222 -17.30 11.22 -2.34
CA ARG A 222 -17.61 9.81 -2.62
C ARG A 222 -17.84 9.57 -4.12
N GLU A 223 -18.43 10.53 -4.82
CA GLU A 223 -18.69 10.48 -6.27
C GLU A 223 -17.43 10.71 -7.12
N THR A 224 -16.38 11.32 -6.53
CA THR A 224 -15.10 11.58 -7.19
C THR A 224 -14.14 10.38 -7.16
N THR A 225 -14.53 9.24 -6.58
CA THR A 225 -13.69 8.02 -6.51
C THR A 225 -13.16 7.60 -7.90
N GLY A 226 -13.99 7.72 -8.94
CA GLY A 226 -13.59 7.46 -10.32
C GLY A 226 -12.54 8.45 -10.85
N VAL A 227 -12.70 9.73 -10.52
CA VAL A 227 -11.79 10.82 -10.91
C VAL A 227 -10.43 10.64 -10.23
N VAL A 228 -10.41 10.38 -8.92
CA VAL A 228 -9.17 10.17 -8.15
C VAL A 228 -8.42 8.94 -8.67
N ARG A 229 -9.14 7.84 -8.99
CA ARG A 229 -8.52 6.64 -9.58
C ARG A 229 -7.91 6.93 -10.95
N ALA A 230 -8.65 7.61 -11.82
CA ALA A 230 -8.15 8.01 -13.14
C ALA A 230 -6.93 8.96 -13.02
N LEU A 231 -6.95 9.88 -12.05
CA LEU A 231 -5.85 10.81 -11.82
C LEU A 231 -4.62 10.04 -11.36
N HIS A 232 -4.78 9.16 -10.37
CA HIS A 232 -3.72 8.27 -9.91
C HIS A 232 -3.14 7.42 -11.05
N GLU A 233 -3.95 6.90 -11.97
CA GLU A 233 -3.47 6.20 -13.17
C GLU A 233 -2.54 7.07 -14.04
N ARG A 234 -2.89 8.35 -14.28
CA ARG A 234 -2.03 9.28 -15.03
C ARG A 234 -0.76 9.62 -14.27
N MET A 235 -0.86 9.79 -12.95
CA MET A 235 0.29 10.03 -12.09
C MET A 235 1.34 8.91 -12.21
N LEU A 236 0.90 7.64 -12.20
CA LEU A 236 1.80 6.49 -12.33
C LEU A 236 2.47 6.45 -13.72
N VAL A 237 1.77 6.85 -14.78
CA VAL A 237 2.30 6.85 -16.16
C VAL A 237 3.29 8.01 -16.40
N LEU A 238 3.12 9.15 -15.72
CA LEU A 238 4.04 10.29 -15.83
C LEU A 238 5.47 9.95 -15.41
N ILE A 239 5.64 9.11 -14.38
CA ILE A 239 6.96 8.72 -13.86
C ILE A 239 7.88 8.11 -14.94
N PRO A 240 7.49 7.03 -15.65
CA PRO A 240 8.30 6.47 -16.72
C PRO A 240 8.39 7.36 -17.97
N LEU A 241 7.39 8.20 -18.25
CA LEU A 241 7.43 9.14 -19.37
C LEU A 241 8.51 10.21 -19.17
N LEU A 242 8.51 10.87 -18.01
CA LEU A 242 9.48 11.91 -17.66
C LEU A 242 10.90 11.35 -17.53
N SER A 243 11.06 10.17 -16.90
CA SER A 243 12.37 9.49 -16.87
C SER A 243 12.85 9.09 -18.27
N GLY A 244 11.94 8.70 -19.17
CA GLY A 244 12.27 8.41 -20.56
C GLY A 244 12.62 9.65 -21.37
N LEU A 245 11.99 10.80 -21.07
CA LEU A 245 12.26 12.09 -21.67
C LEU A 245 13.66 12.59 -21.29
N ALA A 246 14.01 12.56 -20.00
CA ALA A 246 15.35 12.92 -19.51
C ALA A 246 16.46 12.15 -20.22
N ASP A 247 16.28 10.83 -20.39
CA ASP A 247 17.26 10.02 -21.11
C ASP A 247 17.38 10.37 -22.61
N ARG A 248 16.30 10.82 -23.26
CA ARG A 248 16.38 11.31 -24.65
C ARG A 248 17.06 12.67 -24.73
N MET A 249 16.81 13.54 -23.75
CA MET A 249 17.41 14.85 -23.69
C MET A 249 18.93 14.77 -23.49
N GLU A 250 19.39 13.90 -22.58
CA GLU A 250 20.81 13.65 -22.40
C GLU A 250 21.47 13.10 -23.68
N ALA A 251 20.79 12.18 -24.38
CA ALA A 251 21.26 11.62 -25.65
C ALA A 251 21.45 12.65 -26.77
N LEU A 252 20.66 13.73 -26.72
CA LEU A 252 20.58 14.75 -27.77
C LEU A 252 21.24 16.06 -27.33
N ARG A 253 21.98 16.08 -26.22
CA ARG A 253 22.61 17.27 -25.65
C ARG A 253 23.48 18.04 -26.66
N GLU A 254 24.22 17.31 -27.49
CA GLU A 254 25.10 17.86 -28.53
C GLU A 254 24.38 18.11 -29.87
N VAL A 255 23.16 17.60 -30.05
CA VAL A 255 22.41 17.70 -31.31
C VAL A 255 21.59 18.99 -31.32
N ARG A 256 21.91 19.88 -32.28
CA ARG A 256 21.22 21.16 -32.45
C ARG A 256 20.17 21.05 -33.56
N ASP A 257 18.89 20.98 -33.19
CA ASP A 257 17.76 21.02 -34.12
C ASP A 257 16.79 22.13 -33.69
N ASP A 258 16.58 23.13 -34.55
CA ASP A 258 15.78 24.31 -34.23
C ASP A 258 14.29 23.99 -34.08
N ARG A 259 13.78 22.99 -34.82
CA ARG A 259 12.38 22.55 -34.69
C ARG A 259 12.15 21.84 -33.37
N VAL A 260 13.11 21.02 -32.93
CA VAL A 260 13.06 20.38 -31.61
C VAL A 260 13.15 21.42 -30.50
N ARG A 261 14.05 22.40 -30.61
CA ARG A 261 14.17 23.48 -29.63
C ARG A 261 12.89 24.32 -29.54
N ALA A 262 12.27 24.64 -30.68
CA ALA A 262 10.98 25.32 -30.70
C ALA A 262 9.87 24.48 -30.04
N ALA A 263 9.85 23.17 -30.27
CA ALA A 263 8.90 22.26 -29.63
C ALA A 263 9.10 22.17 -28.11
N LEU A 264 10.36 22.06 -27.64
CA LEU A 264 10.69 22.06 -26.22
C LEU A 264 10.26 23.39 -25.56
N ASN A 265 10.62 24.53 -26.16
CA ASN A 265 10.23 25.85 -25.66
C ASN A 265 8.71 26.04 -25.59
N ALA A 266 7.97 25.52 -26.59
CA ALA A 266 6.51 25.57 -26.59
C ALA A 266 5.90 24.74 -25.45
N VAL A 267 6.49 23.59 -25.12
CA VAL A 267 6.07 22.77 -23.97
C VAL A 267 6.44 23.43 -22.65
N THR A 268 7.66 23.96 -22.51
CA THR A 268 8.08 24.74 -21.33
C THR A 268 7.12 25.88 -21.06
N ALA A 269 6.86 26.74 -22.06
CA ALA A 269 5.93 27.86 -21.92
C ALA A 269 4.48 27.42 -21.61
N TRP A 270 4.07 26.24 -22.10
CA TRP A 270 2.76 25.67 -21.78
C TRP A 270 2.67 25.21 -20.32
N ILE A 271 3.71 24.56 -19.79
CA ILE A 271 3.77 24.14 -18.38
C ILE A 271 3.82 25.36 -17.46
N GLU A 272 4.66 26.36 -17.77
CA GLU A 272 4.76 27.62 -17.03
C GLU A 272 3.44 28.40 -16.98
N ALA A 273 2.62 28.28 -18.05
CA ALA A 273 1.28 28.86 -18.10
C ALA A 273 0.23 28.06 -17.28
N GLY A 274 0.63 27.03 -16.52
CA GLY A 274 -0.25 26.21 -15.70
C GLY A 274 -0.91 25.05 -16.46
N SER A 275 -0.27 24.56 -17.53
CA SER A 275 -0.71 23.36 -18.27
C SER A 275 -2.19 23.37 -18.74
N PRO A 276 -2.69 24.46 -19.35
CA PRO A 276 -4.11 24.56 -19.73
C PRO A 276 -4.50 23.50 -20.77
N ARG A 277 -5.67 22.88 -20.59
CA ARG A 277 -6.15 21.74 -21.38
C ARG A 277 -6.17 22.01 -22.89
N ASP A 278 -6.82 23.09 -23.33
CA ASP A 278 -7.09 23.33 -24.76
C ASP A 278 -5.78 23.56 -25.53
N ARG A 279 -4.86 24.37 -24.97
CA ARG A 279 -3.52 24.55 -25.54
C ARG A 279 -2.70 23.25 -25.53
N GLY A 280 -2.92 22.39 -24.54
CA GLY A 280 -2.28 21.07 -24.46
C GLY A 280 -2.69 20.16 -25.62
N LEU A 281 -3.99 20.15 -25.97
CA LEU A 281 -4.49 19.39 -27.11
C LEU A 281 -3.89 19.86 -28.44
N ASP A 282 -3.84 21.18 -28.66
CA ASP A 282 -3.19 21.77 -29.84
C ASP A 282 -1.70 21.40 -29.92
N LEU A 283 -1.02 21.40 -28.77
CA LEU A 283 0.40 21.08 -28.67
C LEU A 283 0.67 19.60 -28.97
N ILE A 284 -0.17 18.70 -28.48
CA ILE A 284 -0.12 17.26 -28.79
C ILE A 284 -0.24 17.04 -30.29
N GLU A 285 -1.22 17.67 -30.95
CA GLU A 285 -1.39 17.52 -32.40
C GLU A 285 -0.17 18.01 -33.19
N ARG A 286 0.43 19.14 -32.77
CA ARG A 286 1.66 19.67 -33.39
C ARG A 286 2.85 18.73 -33.18
N LEU A 287 3.02 18.19 -31.98
CA LEU A 287 4.10 17.26 -31.65
C LEU A 287 3.95 15.94 -32.41
N ASP A 288 2.75 15.39 -32.49
CA ASP A 288 2.45 14.16 -33.23
C ASP A 288 2.74 14.35 -34.74
N LYS A 289 2.37 15.48 -35.32
CA LYS A 289 2.72 15.84 -36.72
C LYS A 289 4.23 15.98 -36.93
N LEU A 290 4.93 16.61 -35.99
CA LEU A 290 6.39 16.77 -36.05
C LEU A 290 7.14 15.45 -35.89
N ALA A 291 6.61 14.52 -35.09
CA ALA A 291 7.16 13.19 -34.88
C ALA A 291 6.89 12.26 -36.08
N ALA A 292 5.73 12.41 -36.73
CA ALA A 292 5.39 11.67 -37.94
C ALA A 292 6.20 12.12 -39.17
N HIS A 293 6.79 13.31 -39.14
CA HIS A 293 7.66 13.79 -40.22
C HIS A 293 9.01 13.08 -40.19
N ARG A 294 9.17 12.08 -41.08
CA ARG A 294 10.38 11.27 -41.21
C ARG A 294 11.60 12.13 -41.57
N ARG A 295 12.61 12.13 -40.71
CA ARG A 295 13.85 12.94 -40.90
C ARG A 295 15.02 12.15 -41.48
N GLY A 296 14.87 10.84 -41.62
CA GLY A 296 15.88 9.92 -42.16
C GLY A 296 16.06 8.68 -41.30
N SER A 297 16.97 7.80 -41.68
CA SER A 297 17.27 6.55 -40.95
C SER A 297 18.45 6.70 -39.97
N ALA A 298 19.07 7.88 -39.90
CA ALA A 298 20.18 8.15 -38.99
C ALA A 298 19.75 8.05 -37.52
N TRP A 299 20.66 7.62 -36.65
CA TRP A 299 20.38 7.45 -35.22
C TRP A 299 19.87 8.73 -34.54
N SER A 300 20.44 9.89 -34.88
CA SER A 300 19.98 11.19 -34.37
C SER A 300 18.54 11.51 -34.79
N ALA A 301 18.14 11.16 -36.02
CA ALA A 301 16.77 11.33 -36.49
C ALA A 301 15.78 10.44 -35.71
N LEU A 302 16.11 9.16 -35.51
CA LEU A 302 15.29 8.23 -34.72
C LEU A 302 15.18 8.66 -33.23
N LEU A 303 16.26 9.21 -32.67
CA LEU A 303 16.25 9.79 -31.31
C LEU A 303 15.33 11.01 -31.22
N ILE A 304 15.36 11.89 -32.22
CA ILE A 304 14.47 13.06 -32.29
C ILE A 304 13.00 12.65 -32.44
N GLU A 305 12.70 11.68 -33.30
CA GLU A 305 11.35 11.13 -33.45
C GLU A 305 10.86 10.51 -32.12
N SER A 306 11.72 9.73 -31.44
CA SER A 306 11.41 9.18 -30.12
C SER A 306 11.21 10.27 -29.06
N LEU A 307 12.01 11.34 -29.08
CA LEU A 307 11.88 12.47 -28.17
C LEU A 307 10.53 13.17 -28.34
N LEU A 308 10.15 13.51 -29.58
CA LEU A 308 8.89 14.20 -29.87
C LEU A 308 7.67 13.36 -29.52
N ALA A 309 7.70 12.06 -29.80
CA ALA A 309 6.63 11.14 -29.41
C ALA A 309 6.48 11.03 -27.88
N ARG A 310 7.60 11.01 -27.14
CA ARG A 310 7.58 11.02 -25.67
C ARG A 310 7.08 12.35 -25.11
N LEU A 311 7.50 13.45 -25.72
CA LEU A 311 7.07 14.79 -25.35
C LEU A 311 5.54 14.93 -25.53
N SER A 312 4.99 14.46 -26.64
CA SER A 312 3.54 14.39 -26.89
C SER A 312 2.81 13.57 -25.81
N ALA A 313 3.33 12.38 -25.48
CA ALA A 313 2.76 11.54 -24.44
C ALA A 313 2.81 12.20 -23.04
N THR A 314 3.88 12.92 -22.71
CA THR A 314 4.00 13.68 -21.46
C THR A 314 2.98 14.82 -21.40
N VAL A 315 2.87 15.63 -22.47
CA VAL A 315 1.87 16.72 -22.53
C VAL A 315 0.46 16.15 -22.36
N ARG A 316 0.15 15.02 -23.01
CA ARG A 316 -1.13 14.33 -22.86
C ARG A 316 -1.42 13.93 -21.42
N ALA A 317 -0.47 13.26 -20.76
CA ALA A 317 -0.66 12.79 -19.39
C ALA A 317 -0.77 13.95 -18.37
N LEU A 318 -0.01 15.03 -18.55
CA LEU A 318 -0.13 16.25 -17.73
C LEU A 318 -1.47 16.95 -17.97
N ALA A 319 -1.87 17.17 -19.23
CA ALA A 319 -3.13 17.82 -19.58
C ALA A 319 -4.35 17.04 -19.06
N GLU A 320 -4.33 15.71 -19.15
CA GLU A 320 -5.37 14.85 -18.58
C GLU A 320 -5.36 14.90 -17.04
N GLY A 321 -4.20 14.95 -16.40
CA GLY A 321 -4.06 15.10 -14.95
C GLY A 321 -4.68 16.41 -14.45
N HIS A 322 -4.36 17.52 -15.10
CA HIS A 322 -4.94 18.84 -14.80
C HIS A 322 -6.44 18.90 -15.11
N ALA A 323 -6.92 18.26 -16.19
CA ALA A 323 -8.35 18.18 -16.50
C ALA A 323 -9.13 17.35 -15.44
N LEU A 324 -8.54 16.28 -14.93
CA LEU A 324 -9.12 15.50 -13.83
C LEU A 324 -9.12 16.28 -12.51
N MET A 325 -8.10 17.09 -12.26
CA MET A 325 -8.08 18.00 -11.10
C MET A 325 -9.15 19.08 -11.22
N ALA A 326 -9.34 19.66 -12.41
CA ALA A 326 -10.43 20.59 -12.67
C ALA A 326 -11.81 19.93 -12.46
N ARG A 327 -11.98 18.67 -12.88
CA ARG A 327 -13.20 17.87 -12.62
C ARG A 327 -13.41 17.55 -11.13
N PHE A 328 -12.32 17.39 -10.39
CA PHE A 328 -12.38 17.19 -8.95
C PHE A 328 -12.87 18.46 -8.23
N ASP A 329 -12.50 19.63 -8.74
CA ASP A 329 -12.90 20.94 -8.20
C ASP A 329 -14.30 21.37 -8.66
N ASP A 330 -14.64 21.10 -9.92
CA ASP A 330 -15.92 21.41 -10.55
C ASP A 330 -16.52 20.12 -11.18
N PRO A 331 -17.60 19.57 -10.59
CA PRO A 331 -18.31 18.41 -11.12
C PRO A 331 -18.95 18.58 -12.49
N ASP A 332 -18.94 19.77 -13.08
CA ASP A 332 -19.44 20.02 -14.43
C ASP A 332 -18.31 20.31 -15.44
N ALA A 333 -17.06 20.36 -14.98
CA ALA A 333 -15.91 20.57 -15.87
C ALA A 333 -15.88 19.47 -16.94
N PRO A 334 -15.68 19.83 -18.22
CA PRO A 334 -15.72 18.86 -19.31
C PRO A 334 -14.53 17.89 -19.19
N LEU A 335 -14.74 16.64 -19.59
CA LEU A 335 -13.67 15.65 -19.81
C LEU A 335 -13.72 15.19 -21.27
N SER A 336 -12.64 14.61 -21.78
CA SER A 336 -12.70 13.92 -23.07
C SER A 336 -13.50 12.61 -22.92
N PRO A 337 -14.18 12.11 -23.97
CA PRO A 337 -15.00 10.89 -23.87
C PRO A 337 -14.23 9.67 -23.35
N GLY A 338 -12.96 9.52 -23.74
CA GLY A 338 -12.10 8.44 -23.26
C GLY A 338 -11.78 8.56 -21.76
N LEU A 339 -11.57 9.78 -21.27
CA LEU A 339 -11.28 10.05 -19.86
C LEU A 339 -12.54 9.89 -19.00
N GLU A 340 -13.69 10.29 -19.52
CA GLU A 340 -14.99 10.08 -18.88
C GLU A 340 -15.30 8.58 -18.73
N ALA A 341 -15.04 7.77 -19.77
CA ALA A 341 -15.12 6.33 -19.69
C ALA A 341 -14.15 5.75 -18.63
N SER A 342 -12.91 6.27 -18.56
CA SER A 342 -11.94 5.87 -17.52
C SER A 342 -12.45 6.17 -16.12
N THR A 343 -13.11 7.31 -15.87
CA THR A 343 -13.68 7.63 -14.54
C THR A 343 -14.85 6.72 -14.16
N ARG A 344 -15.68 6.34 -15.13
CA ARG A 344 -16.86 5.48 -14.93
C ARG A 344 -16.53 4.00 -14.82
N ALA A 345 -15.39 3.57 -15.34
CA ALA A 345 -14.98 2.17 -15.28
C ALA A 345 -14.95 1.69 -13.82
N LYS A 346 -15.66 0.60 -13.51
CA LYS A 346 -15.54 -0.09 -12.22
C LYS A 346 -14.35 -1.03 -12.30
N GLY A 347 -13.14 -0.47 -12.33
CA GLY A 347 -11.92 -1.26 -12.35
C GLY A 347 -11.66 -1.89 -10.98
N GLN A 348 -12.10 -3.13 -10.76
CA GLN A 348 -11.49 -3.99 -9.74
C GLN A 348 -10.07 -4.28 -10.21
N ARG A 349 -9.09 -3.45 -9.81
CA ARG A 349 -7.69 -3.82 -9.99
C ARG A 349 -7.49 -5.15 -9.26
N ALA A 350 -7.11 -6.18 -9.99
CA ALA A 350 -6.66 -7.44 -9.41
C ALA A 350 -5.36 -7.16 -8.65
N MET A 351 -5.48 -6.78 -7.39
CA MET A 351 -4.33 -6.62 -6.50
C MET A 351 -3.66 -7.99 -6.38
N HIS A 352 -2.34 -8.04 -6.50
CA HIS A 352 -1.59 -9.29 -6.48
C HIS A 352 -1.81 -10.03 -5.14
N ALA A 353 -2.55 -11.14 -5.18
CA ALA A 353 -2.79 -12.01 -4.02
C ALA A 353 -1.69 -13.08 -3.94
N ASP A 354 -0.96 -13.14 -2.84
CA ASP A 354 0.05 -14.17 -2.60
C ASP A 354 -0.54 -15.30 -1.76
N LEU A 355 -1.32 -16.17 -2.40
CA LEU A 355 -1.99 -17.30 -1.74
C LEU A 355 -1.05 -18.17 -0.89
N PRO A 356 0.17 -18.52 -1.33
CA PRO A 356 1.12 -19.24 -0.48
C PRO A 356 1.46 -18.51 0.82
N LEU A 357 1.70 -17.20 0.77
CA LEU A 357 2.01 -16.41 1.96
C LEU A 357 0.80 -16.30 2.89
N ALA A 358 -0.39 -16.16 2.32
CA ALA A 358 -1.64 -16.12 3.08
C ALA A 358 -1.88 -17.43 3.84
N LEU A 359 -1.72 -18.58 3.16
CA LEU A 359 -1.85 -19.92 3.77
C LEU A 359 -0.79 -20.17 4.85
N LEU A 360 0.46 -19.79 4.59
CA LEU A 360 1.52 -19.88 5.60
C LEU A 360 1.23 -19.03 6.84
N SER A 361 0.66 -17.84 6.66
CA SER A 361 0.30 -16.95 7.77
C SER A 361 -0.90 -17.47 8.57
N GLY A 362 -1.93 -17.96 7.89
CA GLY A 362 -3.06 -18.62 8.54
C GLY A 362 -2.65 -19.90 9.28
N GLY A 363 -1.79 -20.71 8.67
CA GLY A 363 -1.22 -21.91 9.29
C GLY A 363 -0.34 -21.57 10.51
N ALA A 364 0.48 -20.54 10.43
CA ALA A 364 1.28 -20.06 11.56
C ALA A 364 0.40 -19.60 12.73
N ALA A 365 -0.68 -18.87 12.46
CA ALA A 365 -1.64 -18.49 13.51
C ALA A 365 -2.29 -19.71 14.16
N ALA A 366 -2.75 -20.67 13.35
CA ALA A 366 -3.37 -21.90 13.86
C ALA A 366 -2.40 -22.72 14.72
N ILE A 367 -1.15 -22.90 14.28
CA ILE A 367 -0.11 -23.62 15.02
C ILE A 367 0.23 -22.89 16.32
N ALA A 368 0.39 -21.57 16.30
CA ALA A 368 0.68 -20.79 17.50
C ALA A 368 -0.43 -20.92 18.56
N ILE A 369 -1.70 -20.88 18.13
CA ILE A 369 -2.86 -21.10 19.00
C ILE A 369 -2.85 -22.52 19.56
N LEU A 370 -2.66 -23.54 18.71
CA LEU A 370 -2.64 -24.94 19.13
C LEU A 370 -1.52 -25.24 20.14
N LEU A 371 -0.32 -24.72 19.91
CA LEU A 371 0.79 -24.86 20.86
C LEU A 371 0.49 -24.15 22.18
N SER A 372 -0.07 -22.94 22.12
CA SER A 372 -0.49 -22.20 23.33
C SER A 372 -1.55 -22.97 24.13
N CYS A 373 -2.57 -23.53 23.44
CA CYS A 373 -3.60 -24.35 24.05
C CYS A 373 -3.03 -25.66 24.62
N ALA A 374 -2.11 -26.32 23.90
CA ALA A 374 -1.46 -27.53 24.39
C ALA A 374 -0.69 -27.26 25.68
N THR A 375 0.09 -26.17 25.75
CA THR A 375 0.77 -25.76 26.97
C THR A 375 -0.21 -25.43 28.09
N TRP A 376 -1.29 -24.73 27.79
CA TRP A 376 -2.34 -24.41 28.77
C TRP A 376 -2.95 -25.67 29.39
N ILE A 377 -3.36 -26.63 28.55
CA ILE A 377 -4.00 -27.88 28.98
C ILE A 377 -3.00 -28.78 29.73
N LEU A 378 -1.79 -28.97 29.18
CA LEU A 378 -0.78 -29.87 29.76
C LEU A 378 -0.22 -29.34 31.09
N ALA A 379 -0.09 -28.03 31.24
CA ALA A 379 0.36 -27.42 32.49
C ALA A 379 -0.74 -27.35 33.57
N GLY A 380 -2.00 -27.63 33.22
CA GLY A 380 -3.13 -27.46 34.14
C GLY A 380 -3.30 -26.01 34.61
N TRP A 381 -2.93 -25.04 33.77
CA TRP A 381 -2.83 -23.64 34.18
C TRP A 381 -4.21 -22.97 34.27
N GLY A 382 -4.72 -22.73 35.49
CA GLY A 382 -6.07 -22.22 35.73
C GLY A 382 -6.50 -21.01 34.86
N ASP A 383 -5.68 -19.95 34.80
CA ASP A 383 -5.98 -18.74 34.01
C ASP A 383 -5.14 -18.61 32.73
N GLY A 384 -4.70 -19.73 32.16
CA GLY A 384 -3.86 -19.75 30.95
C GLY A 384 -4.56 -19.30 29.66
N ALA A 385 -5.86 -19.01 29.69
CA ALA A 385 -6.66 -18.61 28.52
C ALA A 385 -6.11 -17.37 27.78
N ALA A 386 -5.39 -16.49 28.48
CA ALA A 386 -4.79 -15.29 27.88
C ALA A 386 -3.71 -15.61 26.83
N ALA A 387 -3.03 -16.77 26.95
CA ALA A 387 -1.96 -17.16 26.03
C ALA A 387 -2.45 -17.43 24.60
N PRO A 388 -3.40 -18.36 24.34
CA PRO A 388 -3.90 -18.58 22.99
C PRO A 388 -4.64 -17.36 22.41
N VAL A 389 -5.26 -16.53 23.26
CA VAL A 389 -5.89 -15.27 22.84
C VAL A 389 -4.84 -14.30 22.29
N MET A 390 -3.75 -14.07 23.01
CA MET A 390 -2.69 -13.18 22.54
C MET A 390 -1.92 -13.76 21.35
N ALA A 391 -1.71 -15.07 21.29
CA ALA A 391 -1.13 -15.71 20.12
C ALA A 391 -1.96 -15.41 18.86
N ALA A 392 -3.30 -15.55 18.95
CA ALA A 392 -4.21 -15.18 17.85
C ALA A 392 -4.11 -13.70 17.49
N VAL A 393 -4.16 -12.79 18.47
CA VAL A 393 -4.10 -11.33 18.24
C VAL A 393 -2.80 -10.93 17.56
N PHE A 394 -1.64 -11.37 18.06
CA PHE A 394 -0.33 -11.03 17.49
C PHE A 394 -0.14 -11.61 16.08
N CYS A 395 -0.51 -12.86 15.86
CA CYS A 395 -0.44 -13.46 14.53
C CYS A 395 -1.35 -12.73 13.54
N CYS A 396 -2.55 -12.31 13.93
CA CYS A 396 -3.46 -11.57 13.05
C CYS A 396 -2.99 -10.14 12.77
N PHE A 397 -2.62 -9.35 13.79
CA PHE A 397 -2.28 -7.93 13.63
C PHE A 397 -1.10 -7.67 12.71
N PHE A 398 -0.09 -8.53 12.76
CA PHE A 398 1.15 -8.35 12.00
C PHE A 398 1.19 -9.18 10.72
N ALA A 399 0.14 -9.94 10.41
CA ALA A 399 0.14 -10.89 9.32
C ALA A 399 0.44 -10.26 7.95
N ALA A 400 -0.01 -9.02 7.73
CA ALA A 400 0.16 -8.30 6.47
C ALA A 400 1.59 -7.80 6.23
N MET A 401 2.45 -7.76 7.26
CA MET A 401 3.86 -7.37 7.12
C MET A 401 4.66 -8.48 6.47
N ASP A 402 5.66 -8.16 5.65
CA ASP A 402 6.52 -9.16 5.02
C ASP A 402 7.32 -9.98 6.05
N ASP A 403 8.04 -9.29 6.93
CA ASP A 403 8.66 -9.86 8.13
C ASP A 403 7.93 -9.34 9.39
N PRO A 404 6.99 -10.13 9.93
CA PRO A 404 6.21 -9.72 11.10
C PRO A 404 6.99 -9.83 12.43
N VAL A 405 8.11 -10.58 12.48
CA VAL A 405 8.77 -10.92 13.74
C VAL A 405 9.35 -9.71 14.47
N PRO A 406 10.06 -8.78 13.81
CA PRO A 406 10.57 -7.56 14.45
C PRO A 406 9.44 -6.69 15.02
N ALA A 407 8.32 -6.59 14.30
CA ALA A 407 7.17 -5.81 14.73
C ALA A 407 6.48 -6.44 15.95
N ILE A 408 6.28 -7.76 15.95
CA ILE A 408 5.74 -8.51 17.10
C ILE A 408 6.66 -8.32 18.32
N LYS A 409 7.98 -8.47 18.16
CA LYS A 409 8.97 -8.25 19.23
C LYS A 409 8.90 -6.83 19.78
N SER A 410 8.91 -5.84 18.89
CA SER A 410 8.85 -4.42 19.28
C SER A 410 7.56 -4.13 20.05
N PHE A 411 6.41 -4.57 19.54
CA PHE A 411 5.13 -4.40 20.23
C PHE A 411 5.15 -5.07 21.60
N GLY A 412 5.65 -6.30 21.70
CA GLY A 412 5.80 -7.02 22.97
C GLY A 412 6.66 -6.29 24.00
N VAL A 413 7.77 -5.70 23.59
CA VAL A 413 8.63 -4.88 24.47
C VAL A 413 7.87 -3.66 25.01
N TYR A 414 7.11 -2.97 24.17
CA TYR A 414 6.32 -1.82 24.59
C TYR A 414 5.13 -2.22 25.49
N THR A 415 4.51 -3.38 25.25
CA THR A 415 3.53 -3.94 26.17
C THR A 415 4.16 -4.26 27.53
N LEU A 416 5.37 -4.82 27.58
CA LEU A 416 6.12 -5.05 28.82
C LEU A 416 6.43 -3.75 29.55
N LEU A 417 6.84 -2.71 28.81
CA LEU A 417 7.11 -1.37 29.36
C LEU A 417 5.85 -0.71 29.94
N SER A 418 4.66 -1.12 29.51
CA SER A 418 3.39 -0.63 30.08
C SER A 418 3.05 -1.23 31.45
N LEU A 419 3.63 -2.38 31.83
CA LEU A 419 3.27 -3.07 33.08
C LEU A 419 3.64 -2.29 34.35
N PRO A 420 4.85 -1.69 34.47
CA PRO A 420 5.18 -0.92 35.67
C PRO A 420 4.23 0.27 35.85
N LEU A 421 3.89 0.95 34.75
CA LEU A 421 2.89 2.02 34.76
C LEU A 421 1.53 1.48 35.20
N SER A 422 1.10 0.34 34.64
CA SER A 422 -0.18 -0.30 34.99
C SER A 422 -0.24 -0.72 36.45
N ALA A 423 0.86 -1.24 37.00
CA ALA A 423 0.96 -1.65 38.40
C ALA A 423 0.86 -0.44 39.34
N ILE A 424 1.53 0.69 39.02
CA ILE A 424 1.39 1.93 39.79
C ILE A 424 -0.07 2.38 39.80
N TYR A 425 -0.75 2.34 38.65
CA TYR A 425 -2.16 2.70 38.59
C TYR A 425 -3.04 1.73 39.38
N MET A 426 -2.88 0.43 39.20
CA MET A 426 -3.68 -0.60 39.86
C MET A 426 -3.50 -0.62 41.38
N PHE A 427 -2.28 -0.46 41.89
CA PHE A 427 -1.98 -0.70 43.32
C PHE A 427 -1.77 0.59 44.13
N ALA A 428 -1.53 1.74 43.51
CA ALA A 428 -1.29 2.99 44.24
C ALA A 428 -2.30 4.10 43.91
N ILE A 429 -2.64 4.30 42.63
CA ILE A 429 -3.49 5.43 42.22
C ILE A 429 -4.97 5.09 42.32
N LEU A 430 -5.43 4.01 41.68
CA LEU A 430 -6.85 3.63 41.64
C LEU A 430 -7.43 3.36 43.05
N PRO A 431 -6.72 2.71 43.99
CA PRO A 431 -7.22 2.56 45.37
C PRO A 431 -7.33 3.87 46.15
N ALA A 432 -6.68 4.94 45.69
CA ALA A 432 -6.62 6.23 46.39
C ALA A 432 -7.57 7.29 45.81
N ILE A 433 -8.36 6.94 44.79
CA ILE A 433 -9.29 7.86 44.14
C ILE A 433 -10.72 7.33 44.20
N ASP A 434 -11.67 8.25 44.34
CA ASP A 434 -13.09 7.93 44.36
C ASP A 434 -13.84 8.72 43.27
N GLY A 435 -14.75 8.03 42.59
CA GLY A 435 -15.62 8.62 41.59
C GLY A 435 -14.99 8.86 40.21
N PHE A 436 -15.88 9.06 39.24
CA PHE A 436 -15.50 9.16 37.83
C PHE A 436 -14.65 10.40 37.48
N PRO A 437 -14.90 11.62 38.03
CA PRO A 437 -14.10 12.79 37.68
C PRO A 437 -12.61 12.64 38.02
N LEU A 438 -12.28 12.04 39.17
CA LEU A 438 -10.88 11.77 39.54
C LEU A 438 -10.26 10.69 38.66
N LEU A 439 -11.03 9.67 38.24
CA LEU A 439 -10.59 8.69 37.26
C LEU A 439 -10.23 9.34 35.92
N VAL A 440 -11.05 10.26 35.41
CA VAL A 440 -10.74 11.01 34.18
C VAL A 440 -9.46 11.83 34.34
N LEU A 441 -9.31 12.55 35.46
CA LEU A 441 -8.15 13.39 35.71
C LEU A 441 -6.85 12.58 35.79
N THR A 442 -6.89 11.42 36.45
CA THR A 442 -5.72 10.52 36.57
C THR A 442 -5.41 9.77 35.28
N MET A 443 -6.42 9.43 34.47
CA MET A 443 -6.22 8.83 33.14
C MET A 443 -5.69 9.82 32.10
N ALA A 444 -5.90 11.12 32.29
CA ALA A 444 -5.53 12.14 31.30
C ALA A 444 -4.02 12.15 30.96
N PRO A 445 -3.07 12.22 31.92
CA PRO A 445 -1.64 12.29 31.60
C PRO A 445 -1.13 11.14 30.71
N PRO A 446 -1.32 9.84 31.04
CA PRO A 446 -0.80 8.76 30.21
C PRO A 446 -1.53 8.68 28.86
N LEU A 447 -2.85 8.81 28.84
CA LEU A 447 -3.63 8.63 27.61
C LEU A 447 -3.48 9.79 26.62
N LEU A 448 -3.39 11.04 27.11
CA LEU A 448 -3.09 12.19 26.26
C LEU A 448 -1.66 12.12 25.74
N PHE A 449 -0.69 11.76 26.59
CA PHE A 449 0.71 11.64 26.16
C PHE A 449 0.88 10.58 25.07
N LEU A 450 0.31 9.38 25.27
CA LEU A 450 0.33 8.32 24.27
C LEU A 450 -0.42 8.72 22.99
N GLY A 451 -1.55 9.41 23.13
CA GLY A 451 -2.33 9.92 22.00
C GLY A 451 -1.56 10.89 21.10
N LEU A 452 -0.52 11.58 21.60
CA LEU A 452 0.35 12.44 20.78
C LEU A 452 1.24 11.67 19.80
N TYR A 453 1.52 10.40 20.07
CA TYR A 453 2.40 9.57 19.25
C TYR A 453 1.64 8.72 18.22
N ILE A 454 0.33 8.54 18.37
CA ILE A 454 -0.50 7.76 17.44
C ILE A 454 -0.52 8.35 16.02
N PRO A 455 -0.56 9.68 15.81
CA PRO A 455 -0.49 10.25 14.46
C PRO A 455 0.87 10.12 13.77
N ASP A 456 1.96 9.85 14.50
CA ASP A 456 3.31 9.71 13.94
C ASP A 456 3.51 8.27 13.41
N PRO A 457 3.63 8.04 12.09
CA PRO A 457 3.74 6.69 11.53
C PRO A 457 4.91 5.87 12.08
N ARG A 458 5.99 6.51 12.53
CA ARG A 458 7.16 5.82 13.09
C ARG A 458 6.94 5.28 14.50
N ARG A 459 6.04 5.91 15.26
CA ARG A 459 5.83 5.65 16.70
C ARG A 459 4.42 5.18 17.03
N ALA A 460 3.49 5.25 16.08
CA ALA A 460 2.11 4.85 16.25
C ALA A 460 1.96 3.42 16.79
N GLY A 461 2.73 2.47 16.25
CA GLY A 461 2.72 1.08 16.71
C GLY A 461 3.17 0.92 18.16
N ALA A 462 4.23 1.63 18.57
CA ALA A 462 4.72 1.64 19.94
C ALA A 462 3.72 2.27 20.92
N ALA A 463 3.14 3.42 20.55
CA ALA A 463 2.14 4.10 21.36
C ALA A 463 0.88 3.24 21.56
N LEU A 464 0.42 2.59 20.49
CA LEU A 464 -0.72 1.68 20.53
C LEU A 464 -0.43 0.45 21.39
N ALA A 465 0.81 -0.08 21.36
CA ALA A 465 1.23 -1.19 22.19
C ALA A 465 1.18 -0.84 23.68
N VAL A 466 1.77 0.29 24.08
CA VAL A 466 1.73 0.75 25.47
C VAL A 466 0.29 1.01 25.91
N LEU A 467 -0.52 1.65 25.05
CA LEU A 467 -1.91 1.96 25.34
C LEU A 467 -2.76 0.68 25.54
N MET A 468 -2.64 -0.29 24.64
CA MET A 468 -3.37 -1.56 24.73
C MET A 468 -2.90 -2.37 25.94
N GLY A 469 -1.60 -2.45 26.17
CA GLY A 469 -1.02 -3.10 27.35
C GLY A 469 -1.52 -2.47 28.64
N PHE A 470 -1.44 -1.14 28.74
CA PHE A 470 -1.93 -0.37 29.89
C PHE A 470 -3.42 -0.60 30.13
N SER A 471 -4.26 -0.42 29.12
CA SER A 471 -5.71 -0.55 29.25
C SER A 471 -6.13 -1.97 29.61
N ASN A 472 -5.47 -2.98 29.04
CA ASN A 472 -5.76 -4.38 29.30
C ASN A 472 -5.25 -4.84 30.68
N ALA A 473 -4.12 -4.32 31.14
CA ALA A 473 -3.58 -4.61 32.48
C ALA A 473 -4.37 -3.91 33.59
N LEU A 474 -4.93 -2.72 33.32
CA LEU A 474 -5.86 -2.04 34.25
C LEU A 474 -7.20 -2.78 34.35
N ALA A 475 -7.65 -3.42 33.27
CA ALA A 475 -8.87 -4.22 33.22
C ALA A 475 -10.07 -3.59 33.94
N LEU A 476 -10.30 -2.28 33.75
CA LEU A 476 -11.33 -1.51 34.45
C LEU A 476 -12.71 -2.18 34.29
N GLN A 477 -13.26 -2.60 35.42
CA GLN A 477 -14.51 -3.33 35.58
C GLN A 477 -15.43 -2.57 36.52
N GLU A 478 -16.71 -2.97 36.56
CA GLU A 478 -17.71 -2.40 37.47
C GLU A 478 -17.28 -2.50 38.95
N THR A 479 -16.66 -3.63 39.31
CA THR A 479 -16.06 -3.84 40.63
C THR A 479 -14.54 -3.76 40.53
N PHE A 480 -13.95 -2.91 41.37
CA PHE A 480 -12.50 -2.80 41.49
C PHE A 480 -11.96 -3.91 42.40
N SER A 481 -11.08 -4.75 41.87
CA SER A 481 -10.34 -5.75 42.64
C SER A 481 -8.85 -5.69 42.29
N ALA A 482 -8.01 -5.32 43.25
CA ALA A 482 -6.56 -5.31 43.09
C ALA A 482 -5.96 -6.59 43.67
N ASP A 483 -5.82 -7.63 42.83
CA ASP A 483 -5.07 -8.84 43.17
C ASP A 483 -3.77 -8.93 42.37
N PHE A 484 -2.65 -8.94 43.09
CA PHE A 484 -1.33 -9.02 42.47
C PHE A 484 -1.08 -10.36 41.77
N ALA A 485 -1.63 -11.45 42.31
CA ALA A 485 -1.46 -12.78 41.70
C ALA A 485 -2.20 -12.84 40.35
N SER A 486 -3.48 -12.46 40.31
CA SER A 486 -4.27 -12.38 39.07
C SER A 486 -3.66 -11.41 38.06
N PHE A 487 -3.16 -10.25 38.52
CA PHE A 487 -2.45 -9.29 37.67
C PHE A 487 -1.22 -9.92 37.02
N LEU A 488 -0.34 -10.58 37.78
CA LEU A 488 0.84 -11.23 37.23
C LEU A 488 0.46 -12.39 36.32
N ASN A 489 -0.50 -13.22 36.72
CA ASN A 489 -0.90 -14.42 35.99
C ASN A 489 -1.48 -14.08 34.61
N GLY A 490 -2.40 -13.11 34.56
CA GLY A 490 -3.00 -12.65 33.31
C GLY A 490 -1.99 -12.01 32.36
N ASN A 491 -1.01 -11.27 32.89
CA ASN A 491 0.06 -10.69 32.07
C ASN A 491 1.06 -11.75 31.61
N LEU A 492 1.43 -12.72 32.46
CA LEU A 492 2.32 -13.83 32.10
C LEU A 492 1.73 -14.63 30.93
N GLY A 493 0.43 -14.94 30.97
CA GLY A 493 -0.27 -15.59 29.87
C GLY A 493 -0.12 -14.84 28.55
N GLN A 494 -0.23 -13.51 28.57
CA GLN A 494 -0.05 -12.68 27.37
C GLN A 494 1.36 -12.78 26.78
N PHE A 495 2.40 -12.81 27.63
CA PHE A 495 3.78 -12.99 27.17
C PHE A 495 4.05 -14.39 26.62
N VAL A 496 3.45 -15.43 27.21
CA VAL A 496 3.53 -16.78 26.66
C VAL A 496 2.91 -16.83 25.26
N GLY A 497 1.74 -16.21 25.08
CA GLY A 497 1.10 -16.06 23.76
C GLY A 497 1.97 -15.29 22.75
N LEU A 498 2.61 -14.20 23.19
CA LEU A 498 3.58 -13.44 22.40
C LEU A 498 4.77 -14.31 21.96
N LEU A 499 5.34 -15.12 22.87
CA LEU A 499 6.48 -15.99 22.56
C LEU A 499 6.09 -17.05 21.52
N PHE A 500 4.93 -17.70 21.65
CA PHE A 500 4.45 -18.64 20.64
C PHE A 500 4.23 -17.96 19.29
N ALA A 501 3.62 -16.77 19.27
CA ALA A 501 3.48 -16.00 18.05
C ALA A 501 4.84 -15.70 17.40
N ILE A 502 5.86 -15.29 18.16
CA ILE A 502 7.21 -15.03 17.65
C ILE A 502 7.85 -16.32 17.10
N ILE A 503 7.87 -17.39 17.89
CA ILE A 503 8.58 -18.64 17.55
C ILE A 503 7.99 -19.26 16.29
N VAL A 504 6.67 -19.43 16.26
CA VAL A 504 5.97 -20.07 15.14
C VAL A 504 6.06 -19.22 13.88
N THR A 505 5.87 -17.91 14.03
CA THR A 505 5.97 -16.99 12.89
C THR A 505 7.40 -16.90 12.38
N ALA A 506 8.41 -16.89 13.24
CA ALA A 506 9.82 -16.96 12.81
C ALA A 506 10.13 -18.29 12.12
N GLY A 507 9.59 -19.41 12.60
CA GLY A 507 9.81 -20.72 11.98
C GLY A 507 9.16 -20.87 10.59
N LEU A 508 7.93 -20.37 10.42
CA LEU A 508 7.14 -20.58 9.19
C LEU A 508 7.23 -19.42 8.19
N ARG A 509 7.50 -18.20 8.66
CA ARG A 509 7.45 -16.97 7.85
C ARG A 509 8.77 -16.22 7.74
N SER A 510 9.90 -16.74 8.23
CA SER A 510 11.22 -16.11 8.06
C SER A 510 11.71 -16.15 6.60
N MET A 511 10.96 -15.54 5.69
CA MET A 511 11.49 -15.02 4.44
C MET A 511 12.04 -13.63 4.76
N GLY A 512 13.36 -13.50 4.83
CA GLY A 512 13.98 -12.18 4.99
C GLY A 512 13.50 -11.21 3.89
N VAL A 513 13.54 -9.91 4.17
CA VAL A 513 13.19 -8.84 3.21
C VAL A 513 13.87 -9.06 1.85
N ASP A 514 15.10 -9.57 1.87
CA ASP A 514 15.90 -9.98 0.70
C ASP A 514 15.21 -11.04 -0.18
N ALA A 515 14.62 -12.09 0.42
CA ALA A 515 13.92 -13.14 -0.30
C ALA A 515 12.61 -12.63 -0.93
N SER A 516 11.89 -11.75 -0.23
CA SER A 516 10.68 -11.09 -0.74
C SER A 516 11.02 -10.16 -1.92
N ALA A 517 12.08 -9.37 -1.80
CA ALA A 517 12.60 -8.51 -2.87
C ALA A 517 13.00 -9.33 -4.11
N ARG A 518 13.80 -10.39 -3.92
CA ARG A 518 14.22 -11.29 -5.00
C ARG A 518 13.03 -11.98 -5.68
N ARG A 519 12.07 -12.49 -4.92
CA ARG A 519 10.85 -13.13 -5.47
C ARG A 519 10.03 -12.16 -6.30
N LEU A 520 9.92 -10.90 -5.86
CA LEU A 520 9.19 -9.87 -6.59
C LEU A 520 9.92 -9.41 -7.86
N LEU A 521 11.26 -9.31 -7.82
CA LEU A 521 12.09 -9.08 -9.00
C LEU A 521 11.95 -10.20 -10.03
N VAL A 522 12.10 -11.47 -9.62
CA VAL A 522 11.92 -12.63 -10.50
C VAL A 522 10.52 -12.66 -11.12
N ARG A 523 9.47 -12.34 -10.34
CA ARG A 523 8.11 -12.20 -10.88
C ARG A 523 8.00 -11.08 -11.91
N THR A 524 8.68 -9.95 -11.70
CA THR A 524 8.73 -8.83 -12.64
C THR A 524 9.41 -9.24 -13.93
N TRP A 525 10.58 -9.89 -13.87
CA TRP A 525 11.29 -10.42 -15.04
C TRP A 525 10.47 -11.47 -15.79
N LYS A 526 9.82 -12.41 -15.11
CA LYS A 526 8.87 -13.36 -15.75
C LYS A 526 7.69 -12.65 -16.42
N SER A 527 7.25 -11.52 -15.87
CA SER A 527 6.20 -10.69 -16.46
C SER A 527 6.68 -9.99 -17.73
N LEU A 528 7.89 -9.43 -17.73
CA LEU A 528 8.52 -8.81 -18.89
C LEU A 528 8.78 -9.83 -19.99
N ALA A 529 9.26 -11.03 -19.64
CA ALA A 529 9.47 -12.11 -20.59
C ALA A 529 8.17 -12.55 -21.27
N ARG A 530 7.08 -12.69 -20.49
CA ARG A 530 5.74 -13.00 -21.04
C ARG A 530 5.19 -11.87 -21.89
N LEU A 531 5.43 -10.61 -21.52
CA LEU A 531 5.00 -9.45 -22.30
C LEU A 531 5.73 -9.38 -23.65
N ALA A 532 7.04 -9.62 -23.64
CA ALA A 532 7.84 -9.63 -24.86
C ALA A 532 7.29 -10.67 -25.84
N ARG A 533 6.95 -11.88 -25.36
CA ARG A 533 6.37 -12.96 -26.17
C ARG A 533 4.84 -12.91 -26.34
N ALA A 534 4.18 -11.85 -25.88
CA ALA A 534 2.73 -11.74 -25.99
C ALA A 534 2.31 -11.58 -27.47
N ARG A 535 1.20 -12.18 -27.88
CA ARG A 535 0.67 -12.00 -29.24
C ARG A 535 -0.19 -10.74 -29.40
N GLN A 536 -0.71 -10.22 -28.29
CA GLN A 536 -1.53 -9.01 -28.24
C GLN A 536 -0.94 -8.03 -27.22
N ALA A 537 -0.95 -6.75 -27.56
CA ALA A 537 -0.54 -5.70 -26.65
C ALA A 537 -1.54 -5.62 -25.48
N PRO A 538 -1.10 -5.74 -24.22
CA PRO A 538 -1.96 -5.41 -23.10
C PRO A 538 -2.21 -3.90 -23.09
N GLU A 539 -3.29 -3.49 -22.44
CA GLU A 539 -3.59 -2.08 -22.24
C GLU A 539 -2.46 -1.39 -21.47
N ALA A 540 -1.86 -0.36 -22.08
CA ALA A 540 -0.65 0.28 -21.58
C ALA A 540 -0.80 0.82 -20.16
N ALA A 541 -1.95 1.43 -19.87
CA ALA A 541 -2.26 1.95 -18.54
C ALA A 541 -2.39 0.85 -17.48
N ALA A 542 -3.01 -0.29 -17.83
CA ALA A 542 -3.16 -1.42 -16.92
C ALA A 542 -1.80 -2.05 -16.59
N PHE A 543 -0.92 -2.18 -17.59
CA PHE A 543 0.42 -2.73 -17.40
C PHE A 543 1.33 -1.76 -16.64
N ALA A 544 1.30 -0.46 -16.98
CA ALA A 544 2.01 0.59 -16.26
C ALA A 544 1.59 0.61 -14.78
N ALA A 545 0.29 0.51 -14.51
CA ALA A 545 -0.23 0.44 -13.14
C ALA A 545 0.35 -0.75 -12.35
N ILE A 546 0.41 -1.94 -12.95
CA ILE A 546 1.00 -3.14 -12.31
C ILE A 546 2.49 -2.94 -12.04
N LEU A 547 3.24 -2.42 -13.00
CA LEU A 547 4.69 -2.25 -12.83
C LEU A 547 5.03 -1.13 -11.84
N VAL A 548 4.28 -0.03 -11.82
CA VAL A 548 4.50 1.05 -10.85
C VAL A 548 4.03 0.63 -9.45
N ASP A 549 2.95 -0.14 -9.32
CA ASP A 549 2.57 -0.77 -8.03
C ASP A 549 3.70 -1.67 -7.51
N ARG A 550 4.27 -2.52 -8.37
CA ARG A 550 5.43 -3.35 -8.01
C ARG A 550 6.65 -2.51 -7.67
N LEU A 551 6.90 -1.41 -8.37
CA LEU A 551 7.99 -0.49 -8.07
C LEU A 551 7.77 0.18 -6.70
N GLY A 552 6.55 0.59 -6.37
CA GLY A 552 6.19 1.13 -5.06
C GLY A 552 6.43 0.15 -3.92
N ILE A 553 6.23 -1.15 -4.17
CA ILE A 553 6.54 -2.23 -3.23
C ILE A 553 8.05 -2.54 -3.19
N LEU A 554 8.73 -2.54 -4.34
CA LEU A 554 10.15 -2.89 -4.48
C LEU A 554 11.10 -1.82 -3.95
N THR A 555 10.79 -0.54 -4.19
CA THR A 555 11.68 0.58 -3.85
C THR A 555 12.04 0.64 -2.35
N PRO A 556 11.09 0.59 -1.40
CA PRO A 556 11.43 0.58 0.02
C PRO A 556 12.21 -0.68 0.41
N LYS A 557 11.86 -1.84 -0.17
CA LYS A 557 12.57 -3.11 0.07
C LYS A 557 14.00 -3.08 -0.42
N LEU A 558 14.26 -2.50 -1.59
CA LEU A 558 15.59 -2.35 -2.17
C LEU A 558 16.41 -1.28 -1.44
N ALA A 559 15.77 -0.25 -0.87
CA ALA A 559 16.45 0.71 -0.01
C ALA A 559 16.90 0.08 1.32
N GLU A 560 16.09 -0.81 1.88
CA GLU A 560 16.41 -1.58 3.10
C GLU A 560 17.44 -2.70 2.84
N ALA A 561 17.30 -3.42 1.72
CA ALA A 561 18.17 -4.51 1.32
C ALA A 561 19.46 -4.06 0.62
N GLY A 562 19.47 -2.87 0.00
CA GLY A 562 20.59 -2.33 -0.80
C GLY A 562 21.86 -2.04 0.00
N ALA A 563 21.82 -2.16 1.33
CA ALA A 563 23.01 -2.22 2.18
C ALA A 563 23.77 -3.58 2.06
N ARG A 564 23.22 -4.57 1.36
CA ARG A 564 23.81 -5.90 1.11
C ARG A 564 24.13 -6.11 -0.37
N HIS A 565 25.26 -6.76 -0.65
CA HIS A 565 25.88 -6.89 -1.98
C HIS A 565 25.00 -7.52 -3.09
N ASP A 566 23.94 -8.27 -2.76
CA ASP A 566 23.17 -9.09 -3.71
C ASP A 566 22.28 -8.31 -4.71
N PHE A 567 21.98 -7.03 -4.43
CA PHE A 567 21.11 -6.19 -5.28
C PHE A 567 21.83 -5.00 -5.91
N VAL A 568 23.15 -4.91 -5.75
CA VAL A 568 23.97 -3.85 -6.34
C VAL A 568 23.90 -3.96 -7.87
N GLY A 569 23.34 -2.93 -8.52
CA GLY A 569 23.21 -2.86 -9.98
C GLY A 569 21.83 -3.28 -10.56
N VAL A 570 20.87 -3.70 -9.73
CA VAL A 570 19.48 -3.89 -10.19
C VAL A 570 18.76 -2.55 -10.29
N ASP A 571 18.61 -2.04 -11.51
CA ASP A 571 17.82 -0.84 -11.77
C ASP A 571 16.36 -1.23 -12.10
N ALA A 572 15.53 -1.33 -11.06
CA ALA A 572 14.10 -1.65 -11.20
C ALA A 572 13.34 -0.63 -12.09
N LEU A 573 13.87 0.58 -12.24
CA LEU A 573 13.29 1.61 -13.10
C LEU A 573 13.67 1.41 -14.56
N ARG A 574 14.87 0.93 -14.84
CA ARG A 574 15.27 0.46 -16.17
C ARG A 574 14.33 -0.66 -16.63
N ASP A 575 14.02 -1.62 -15.77
CA ASP A 575 13.10 -2.73 -16.08
C ASP A 575 11.66 -2.22 -16.32
N LEU A 576 11.20 -1.23 -15.57
CA LEU A 576 9.93 -0.53 -15.82
C LEU A 576 9.92 0.15 -17.20
N ARG A 577 10.99 0.87 -17.54
CA ARG A 577 11.13 1.54 -18.85
C ARG A 577 11.12 0.52 -19.99
N VAL A 578 11.82 -0.61 -19.83
CA VAL A 578 11.78 -1.72 -20.78
C VAL A 578 10.35 -2.22 -20.94
N GLY A 579 9.61 -2.44 -19.86
CA GLY A 579 8.21 -2.84 -19.91
C GLY A 579 7.32 -1.87 -20.68
N MET A 580 7.45 -0.57 -20.44
CA MET A 580 6.70 0.47 -21.18
C MET A 580 7.04 0.49 -22.67
N ASN A 581 8.32 0.32 -23.01
CA ASN A 581 8.76 0.25 -24.39
C ASN A 581 8.23 -1.02 -25.08
N LEU A 582 8.19 -2.16 -24.39
CA LEU A 582 7.60 -3.40 -24.92
C LEU A 582 6.12 -3.22 -25.26
N VAL A 583 5.36 -2.50 -24.42
CA VAL A 583 3.95 -2.18 -24.74
C VAL A 583 3.86 -1.33 -26.00
N ALA A 584 4.68 -0.28 -26.14
CA ALA A 584 4.67 0.57 -27.33
C ALA A 584 5.01 -0.21 -28.61
N VAL A 585 6.00 -1.11 -28.52
CA VAL A 585 6.39 -2.00 -29.62
C VAL A 585 5.27 -2.99 -29.98
N GLN A 586 4.65 -3.61 -28.98
CA GLN A 586 3.54 -4.54 -29.18
C GLN A 586 2.30 -3.85 -29.77
N ALA A 587 2.04 -2.60 -29.41
CA ALA A 587 0.92 -1.82 -29.96
C ALA A 587 1.12 -1.49 -31.45
N ALA A 588 2.38 -1.35 -31.90
CA ALA A 588 2.71 -1.12 -33.31
C ALA A 588 2.69 -2.40 -34.16
N ARG A 589 2.73 -3.58 -33.54
CA ARG A 589 2.82 -4.90 -34.21
C ARG A 589 1.71 -5.18 -35.24
N PRO A 590 0.41 -4.90 -34.99
CA PRO A 590 -0.67 -5.26 -35.92
C PRO A 590 -0.53 -4.63 -37.31
N ASP A 591 -0.03 -3.39 -37.36
CA ASP A 591 0.01 -2.55 -38.56
C ASP A 591 1.24 -2.82 -39.45
N LEU A 592 2.14 -3.74 -39.04
CA LEU A 592 3.36 -4.03 -39.78
C LEU A 592 3.14 -5.06 -40.91
N PRO A 593 3.89 -4.95 -42.02
CA PRO A 593 3.95 -5.98 -43.05
C PRO A 593 4.60 -7.27 -42.51
N PRO A 594 4.38 -8.44 -43.15
CA PRO A 594 4.86 -9.74 -42.66
C PRO A 594 6.37 -9.77 -42.35
N GLU A 595 7.22 -9.28 -43.24
CA GLU A 595 8.67 -9.22 -43.02
C GLU A 595 9.07 -8.31 -41.84
N GLY A 596 8.31 -7.23 -41.61
CA GLY A 596 8.49 -6.34 -40.48
C GLY A 596 8.08 -7.00 -39.16
N LYS A 597 7.03 -7.83 -39.20
CA LYS A 597 6.55 -8.63 -38.06
C LYS A 597 7.58 -9.69 -37.67
N ASP A 598 8.16 -10.42 -38.62
CA ASP A 598 9.15 -11.46 -38.34
C ASP A 598 10.41 -10.90 -37.66
N ARG A 599 10.93 -9.76 -38.17
CA ARG A 599 12.08 -9.07 -37.55
C ARG A 599 11.74 -8.56 -36.16
N LEU A 600 10.53 -8.03 -35.96
CA LEU A 600 10.08 -7.54 -34.66
C LEU A 600 9.89 -8.68 -33.66
N ASP A 601 9.30 -9.80 -34.09
CA ASP A 601 9.08 -10.99 -33.27
C ASP A 601 10.42 -11.59 -32.82
N ALA A 602 11.43 -11.66 -33.71
CA ALA A 602 12.77 -12.11 -33.35
C ALA A 602 13.44 -11.23 -32.27
N ALA A 603 13.26 -9.90 -32.35
CA ALA A 603 13.76 -8.97 -31.35
C ALA A 603 13.02 -9.13 -30.01
N LEU A 604 11.69 -9.24 -30.04
CA LEU A 604 10.85 -9.47 -28.87
C LEU A 604 11.16 -10.80 -28.19
N ASP A 605 11.35 -11.88 -28.95
CA ASP A 605 11.74 -13.19 -28.42
C ASP A 605 13.10 -13.12 -27.72
N GLY A 606 14.07 -12.43 -28.30
CA GLY A 606 15.38 -12.23 -27.67
C GLY A 606 15.31 -11.42 -26.36
N VAL A 607 14.45 -10.39 -26.29
CA VAL A 607 14.17 -9.68 -25.02
C VAL A 607 13.52 -10.65 -24.02
N GLY A 608 12.58 -11.48 -24.49
CA GLY A 608 11.94 -12.52 -23.69
C GLY A 608 12.93 -13.51 -23.09
N ASP A 609 13.88 -13.99 -23.90
CA ASP A 609 14.95 -14.91 -23.49
C ASP A 609 15.86 -14.28 -22.42
N HIS A 610 16.23 -13.01 -22.60
CA HIS A 610 17.06 -12.29 -21.64
C HIS A 610 16.40 -12.21 -20.26
N PHE A 611 15.14 -11.77 -20.18
CA PHE A 611 14.44 -11.69 -18.89
C PHE A 611 14.07 -13.05 -18.31
N ALA A 612 13.85 -14.08 -19.15
CA ALA A 612 13.68 -15.45 -18.69
C ALA A 612 14.97 -15.99 -18.04
N ALA A 613 16.14 -15.68 -18.61
CA ALA A 613 17.44 -16.04 -18.06
C ALA A 613 17.72 -15.33 -16.72
N LEU A 614 17.44 -14.03 -16.62
CA LEU A 614 17.53 -13.29 -15.35
C LEU A 614 16.61 -13.90 -14.28
N ALA A 615 15.37 -14.24 -14.65
CA ALA A 615 14.42 -14.92 -13.75
C ALA A 615 14.88 -16.31 -13.30
N ALA A 616 15.72 -16.99 -14.08
CA ALA A 616 16.34 -18.26 -13.74
C ALA A 616 17.61 -18.11 -12.88
N GLY A 617 18.04 -16.88 -12.59
CA GLY A 617 19.24 -16.59 -11.79
C GLY A 617 20.53 -16.49 -12.61
N ALA A 618 20.46 -16.47 -13.95
CA ALA A 618 21.63 -16.25 -14.78
C ALA A 618 21.95 -14.75 -14.84
N ALA A 619 23.09 -14.33 -14.26
CA ALA A 619 23.61 -12.97 -14.40
C ALA A 619 24.28 -12.79 -15.76
N ARG A 620 23.50 -12.74 -16.85
CA ARG A 620 24.00 -12.49 -18.19
C ARG A 620 23.75 -11.03 -18.56
N LYS A 621 24.81 -10.31 -18.94
CA LYS A 621 24.66 -9.09 -19.75
C LYS A 621 23.85 -9.46 -21.01
N PRO A 622 23.00 -8.56 -21.53
CA PRO A 622 22.27 -8.83 -22.76
C PRO A 622 23.26 -9.11 -23.91
N SER A 623 22.96 -10.10 -24.74
CA SER A 623 23.88 -10.59 -25.78
C SER A 623 23.99 -9.61 -26.95
N ASP A 624 25.13 -9.61 -27.64
CA ASP A 624 25.32 -8.84 -28.88
C ASP A 624 24.34 -9.29 -29.98
N GLU A 625 23.93 -10.57 -29.96
CA GLU A 625 22.89 -11.09 -30.83
C GLU A 625 21.53 -10.39 -30.60
N LEU A 626 21.17 -10.11 -29.34
CA LEU A 626 19.95 -9.36 -29.04
C LEU A 626 20.02 -7.93 -29.56
N LEU A 627 21.18 -7.28 -29.46
CA LEU A 627 21.40 -5.96 -30.06
C LEU A 627 21.20 -6.00 -31.57
N ALA A 628 21.78 -6.99 -32.25
CA ALA A 628 21.63 -7.16 -33.69
C ALA A 628 20.18 -7.37 -34.13
N ARG A 629 19.40 -8.15 -33.35
CA ARG A 629 17.95 -8.35 -33.61
C ARG A 629 17.15 -7.07 -33.42
N ILE A 630 17.43 -6.27 -32.38
CA ILE A 630 16.79 -4.96 -32.18
C ILE A 630 17.13 -4.00 -33.32
N ASP A 631 18.39 -3.95 -33.76
CA ASP A 631 18.83 -3.11 -34.86
C ASP A 631 18.22 -3.56 -36.21
N ALA A 632 18.01 -4.86 -36.42
CA ALA A 632 17.27 -5.38 -37.58
C ALA A 632 15.78 -5.00 -37.56
N ALA A 633 15.13 -5.05 -36.39
CA ALA A 633 13.75 -4.59 -36.24
C ALA A 633 13.62 -3.08 -36.46
N LEU A 634 14.57 -2.29 -35.95
CA LEU A 634 14.65 -0.84 -36.21
C LEU A 634 14.78 -0.54 -37.70
N ARG A 635 15.58 -1.31 -38.45
CA ARG A 635 15.67 -1.20 -39.92
C ARG A 635 14.35 -1.52 -40.62
N GLY A 636 13.63 -2.55 -40.19
CA GLY A 636 12.33 -2.90 -40.75
C GLY A 636 11.27 -1.81 -40.52
N LEU A 637 11.25 -1.23 -39.32
CA LEU A 637 10.31 -0.18 -38.94
C LEU A 637 10.65 1.19 -39.52
N SER A 638 11.94 1.50 -39.74
CA SER A 638 12.36 2.76 -40.35
C SER A 638 11.95 2.89 -41.82
N ILE A 639 11.54 1.80 -42.47
CA ILE A 639 11.06 1.78 -43.85
C ILE A 639 9.53 1.99 -43.91
N ALA A 640 8.75 1.50 -42.93
CA ALA A 640 7.28 1.53 -42.94
C ALA A 640 6.68 2.93 -42.68
N SER A 641 5.77 3.43 -43.52
CA SER A 641 5.28 4.84 -43.47
C SER A 641 4.10 5.11 -42.51
N ALA A 642 3.67 4.14 -41.71
CA ALA A 642 2.46 4.27 -40.87
C ALA A 642 2.71 5.08 -39.58
N ALA A 643 1.69 5.79 -39.08
CA ALA A 643 1.74 6.50 -37.79
C ALA A 643 2.08 5.57 -36.60
N SER A 644 1.68 4.29 -36.66
CA SER A 644 2.06 3.26 -35.70
C SER A 644 3.55 2.90 -35.73
N ALA A 645 4.26 3.18 -36.84
CA ALA A 645 5.70 3.03 -36.90
C ALA A 645 6.42 3.99 -35.95
N VAL A 646 5.89 5.19 -35.68
CA VAL A 646 6.50 6.16 -34.74
C VAL A 646 6.53 5.61 -33.31
N GLN A 647 5.45 4.98 -32.86
CA GLN A 647 5.39 4.36 -31.54
C GLN A 647 6.31 3.13 -31.45
N GLY A 648 6.32 2.29 -32.49
CA GLY A 648 7.22 1.13 -32.58
C GLY A 648 8.70 1.53 -32.58
N VAL A 649 9.07 2.55 -33.36
CA VAL A 649 10.43 3.12 -33.40
C VAL A 649 10.81 3.69 -32.03
N SER A 650 9.95 4.53 -31.42
CA SER A 650 10.22 5.10 -30.09
C SER A 650 10.39 4.02 -29.01
N GLY A 651 9.62 2.94 -29.11
CA GLY A 651 9.73 1.76 -28.27
C GLY A 651 11.05 1.02 -28.47
N LEU A 652 11.46 0.69 -29.70
CA LEU A 652 12.72 0.00 -30.00
C LEU A 652 13.96 0.86 -29.66
N VAL A 653 13.95 2.16 -29.97
CA VAL A 653 14.99 3.11 -29.52
C VAL A 653 15.07 3.12 -27.99
N GLY A 654 13.91 3.08 -27.33
CA GLY A 654 13.78 2.86 -25.90
C GLY A 654 14.46 1.58 -25.42
N LEU A 655 14.13 0.43 -26.00
CA LEU A 655 14.69 -0.88 -25.63
C LEU A 655 16.21 -0.91 -25.81
N ARG A 656 16.70 -0.45 -26.97
CA ARG A 656 18.14 -0.39 -27.26
C ARG A 656 18.89 0.40 -26.20
N ARG A 657 18.42 1.60 -25.85
CA ARG A 657 19.08 2.46 -24.84
C ARG A 657 19.00 1.91 -23.42
N ASN A 658 17.90 1.24 -23.05
CA ASN A 658 17.77 0.69 -21.70
C ASN A 658 18.57 -0.62 -21.53
N LEU A 659 18.62 -1.48 -22.55
CA LEU A 659 19.35 -2.74 -22.48
C LEU A 659 20.85 -2.57 -22.81
N PHE A 660 21.18 -1.63 -23.70
CA PHE A 660 22.54 -1.40 -24.21
C PHE A 660 22.92 0.09 -24.15
N PRO A 661 23.06 0.69 -22.95
CA PRO A 661 23.37 2.11 -22.82
C PRO A 661 24.75 2.49 -23.40
N GLU A 662 25.71 1.57 -23.39
CA GLU A 662 27.08 1.76 -23.90
C GLU A 662 27.26 1.35 -25.38
N ALA A 663 26.20 0.88 -26.04
CA ALA A 663 26.32 0.46 -27.44
C ALA A 663 26.60 1.66 -28.37
N PRO A 664 27.42 1.46 -29.43
CA PRO A 664 27.68 2.49 -30.42
C PRO A 664 26.38 2.96 -31.10
N ALA A 665 26.41 4.12 -31.76
CA ALA A 665 25.27 4.65 -32.49
C ALA A 665 24.78 3.64 -33.55
N PHE A 666 23.45 3.56 -33.72
CA PHE A 666 22.84 2.73 -34.75
C PHE A 666 23.29 3.18 -36.15
N VAL A 667 23.75 2.24 -36.97
CA VAL A 667 24.15 2.50 -38.35
C VAL A 667 23.03 2.04 -39.28
N PRO A 668 22.34 2.96 -39.98
CA PRO A 668 21.39 2.55 -41.01
C PRO A 668 22.12 1.88 -42.17
N GLU A 669 21.56 0.78 -42.72
CA GLU A 669 22.07 0.22 -43.96
C GLU A 669 21.95 1.28 -45.06
N ILE A 670 23.10 1.66 -45.63
CA ILE A 670 23.14 2.45 -46.85
C ILE A 670 22.55 1.54 -47.93
N ALA A 671 21.41 1.94 -48.50
CA ALA A 671 20.91 1.30 -49.72
C ALA A 671 22.03 1.34 -50.76
N ARG A 672 22.55 0.16 -51.12
CA ARG A 672 23.39 0.01 -52.31
C ARG A 672 22.50 -0.03 -53.54
#